data_AF-A0A3N5RDK2-F1
#
_entry.id   AF-A0A3N5RDK2-F1
#
_cell.length_a   1.000
_cell.length_b   1.000
_cell.length_c   1.000
_cell.angle_alpha   90.00
_cell.angle_beta   90.00
_cell.angle_gamma   90.00
#
_symmetry.space_group_name_H-M   'P 1'
#
loop_
_entity.id
_entity.type
_entity.pdbx_description
1 polymer ?
#
loop_
_entity_poly.entity_id
_entity_poly.type
_entity_poly.pdbx_seq_one_letter_code
_entity_poly.pdbx_strand_id
1 'polypeptide(L)'
;RYLPPTWVTCSSCNGLRFTDEVLSHKLAFGDMELDAAGFYNLQVSDAQQIFEQELRLSPVSKQTGLRILNALVDIGLGYLTLGQPSPTLSGGEAQRVKLARYLGQNSLARQMLVLDEPSTGLHPQDLAGLLAVLDRLVRHGATIVIVEHNTDLIRAADWIIDLGPGAGEKGGRLIYEGPAAGLSANEESLTGKALREEEYLAPSPLPDPSLDAQSKNKGRTISITGARVHNLKNVDVEIPKGELTVITGVSGSGKSSLVGDILEAEARRRFLETLSLYERQATQEGPEALVDSVRGLGVTLPVSPERLVYSRRATVGTATEISHHMAVLMAYLGERSCLQCGANMQRKSSDRWSCPSCNSSAPAASARHFSSSTYAAACQECNGVGSHQEPQPEKLIVQPEKPLTRGAMYSPGFFPNGYLGKPYNGGYYMVQALASCYGFDPEETPWNEMTEEAQKAFLFGTEEEITVSEESRTGRTRTYRARFPGFYGFIRDWDIGGTYTKTIPCSKCRGARLRPEYLAVTLQGFNIYQLSVMPLHELLKVVINLPNRGIEDKGIVWNTRQKVIERLQFLMQVGLGYLNLDRPAGTLSAGEVQRIRLAGLLGSGLTSLTLLLDEPTRGLHPSEVKALIDALIHLRNGGNTVIVVEHEPLVMESAGYLIDMGPGAGEAGGQVMAQGQPDEVKRAGTLTAQWLRGERRLTPRRRREPKDWITIYGARENNLRGETVRIPLGVLAGVCGVSGSGKSTLVIDTLGRTLAPKKQTTSVAYEPVAPGLHERIERAPERAILVDQSRAGLTSPAAFLNLNKLLRTRFAESEDAHALGIGEDQLSIPCSACSGNGFLSLDMAFLPDVRIPCETCLGSGFSPLSWKVRLNGLALPEAFGKTIDEIANLFSGDEDLLRPLKAAQDVGLGYLVLRQPGYALSGGEAQRLKIARELTRKAPPGSFYILDEPTVGQHLEDVDRLASVLHRLVDEGGSVLVVEHHTHLLASCDWLIELGPGGGPEGGSIIASGSPENIAAGSTPTSPYLREVLR
;
A
#
# COMPACT_ATOMS: atom_id res chain seq x y z
N ARG A 1 -3.03 -15.30 -14.60
CA ARG A 1 -3.70 -13.99 -14.76
C ARG A 1 -2.89 -12.87 -14.06
N TYR A 2 -1.57 -12.75 -14.30
CA TYR A 2 -0.67 -11.91 -13.48
C TYR A 2 0.23 -10.97 -14.30
N LEU A 3 -0.18 -10.64 -15.52
CA LEU A 3 0.42 -9.56 -16.29
C LEU A 3 -0.68 -8.52 -16.50
N PRO A 4 -0.42 -7.21 -16.32
CA PRO A 4 -1.33 -6.21 -16.84
C PRO A 4 -1.58 -6.50 -18.33
N PRO A 5 -2.77 -6.19 -18.87
CA PRO A 5 -3.04 -6.40 -20.29
C PRO A 5 -2.03 -5.58 -21.10
N THR A 6 -0.97 -6.27 -21.54
CA THR A 6 0.03 -5.70 -22.43
C THR A 6 -0.37 -6.17 -23.81
N TRP A 7 -0.66 -5.25 -24.72
CA TRP A 7 -0.97 -5.59 -26.10
C TRP A 7 0.32 -6.09 -26.76
N VAL A 8 0.47 -7.40 -26.86
CA VAL A 8 1.63 -8.02 -27.50
C VAL A 8 1.27 -8.33 -28.95
N THR A 9 2.20 -8.09 -29.87
CA THR A 9 2.06 -8.54 -31.25
C THR A 9 1.84 -10.05 -31.28
N CYS A 10 0.77 -10.48 -31.96
CA CYS A 10 0.45 -11.89 -32.10
C CYS A 10 1.61 -12.61 -32.80
N SER A 11 2.19 -13.64 -32.18
CA SER A 11 3.32 -14.39 -32.73
C SER A 11 2.95 -15.22 -33.95
N SER A 12 1.67 -15.52 -34.15
CA SER A 12 1.20 -16.32 -35.28
C SER A 12 1.06 -15.49 -36.56
N CYS A 13 0.65 -14.22 -36.46
CA CYS A 13 0.50 -13.33 -37.63
C CYS A 13 1.48 -12.14 -37.63
N ASN A 14 2.40 -12.06 -36.65
CA ASN A 14 3.29 -10.93 -36.41
C ASN A 14 2.61 -9.55 -36.39
N GLY A 15 1.34 -9.49 -35.98
CA GLY A 15 0.56 -8.25 -35.95
C GLY A 15 -0.07 -7.84 -37.29
N LEU A 16 0.08 -8.65 -38.35
CA LEU A 16 -0.43 -8.38 -39.69
C LEU A 16 -1.95 -8.62 -39.84
N ARG A 17 -2.58 -9.34 -38.89
CA ARG A 17 -4.04 -9.60 -38.81
C ARG A 17 -4.66 -10.44 -39.94
N PHE A 18 -3.87 -10.97 -40.87
CA PHE A 18 -4.32 -11.81 -41.98
C PHE A 18 -3.66 -13.20 -41.95
N THR A 19 -4.26 -14.19 -42.61
CA THR A 19 -3.68 -15.54 -42.81
C THR A 19 -2.66 -15.54 -43.94
N ASP A 20 -1.77 -16.52 -43.96
CA ASP A 20 -0.76 -16.66 -45.03
C ASP A 20 -1.39 -16.81 -46.42
N GLU A 21 -2.57 -17.43 -46.52
CA GLU A 21 -3.36 -17.53 -47.76
C GLU A 21 -3.81 -16.16 -48.28
N VAL A 22 -4.16 -15.22 -47.40
CA VAL A 22 -4.54 -13.86 -47.79
C VAL A 22 -3.30 -13.05 -48.16
N LEU A 23 -2.20 -13.21 -47.42
CA LEU A 23 -0.94 -12.50 -47.67
C LEU A 23 -0.20 -12.98 -48.93
N SER A 24 -0.48 -14.22 -49.40
CA SER A 24 0.09 -14.72 -50.64
C SER A 24 -0.50 -14.05 -51.89
N HIS A 25 -1.64 -13.36 -51.76
CA HIS A 25 -2.30 -12.65 -52.86
C HIS A 25 -1.86 -11.19 -52.87
N LYS A 26 -1.10 -10.81 -53.89
CA LYS A 26 -0.64 -9.43 -54.12
C LYS A 26 -1.42 -8.77 -55.23
N LEU A 27 -1.75 -7.49 -55.04
CA LEU A 27 -2.37 -6.65 -56.05
C LEU A 27 -1.40 -5.55 -56.45
N ALA A 28 -1.21 -5.37 -57.76
CA ALA A 28 -0.41 -4.27 -58.29
C ALA A 28 -1.23 -2.97 -58.27
N PHE A 29 -0.71 -1.90 -57.66
CA PHE A 29 -1.23 -0.55 -57.64
C PHE A 29 -0.17 0.39 -58.25
N GLY A 30 -0.28 0.70 -59.54
CA GLY A 30 0.79 1.38 -60.28
C GLY A 30 2.08 0.53 -60.31
N ASP A 31 3.20 1.10 -59.87
CA ASP A 31 4.51 0.43 -59.79
C ASP A 31 4.71 -0.38 -58.49
N MET A 32 3.71 -0.41 -57.59
CA MET A 32 3.79 -1.07 -56.28
C MET A 32 2.97 -2.37 -56.25
N GLU A 33 3.55 -3.48 -55.80
CA GLU A 33 2.79 -4.70 -55.47
C GLU A 33 2.57 -4.79 -53.95
N LEU A 34 1.30 -4.74 -53.53
CA LEU A 34 0.91 -4.78 -52.12
C LEU A 34 0.02 -6.00 -51.83
N ASP A 35 0.31 -6.70 -50.74
CA ASP A 35 -0.64 -7.61 -50.11
C ASP A 35 -1.60 -6.83 -49.17
N ALA A 36 -2.58 -7.52 -48.58
CA ALA A 36 -3.56 -6.89 -47.70
C ALA A 36 -2.90 -6.16 -46.51
N ALA A 37 -1.84 -6.70 -45.90
CA ALA A 37 -1.17 -6.06 -44.77
C ALA A 37 -0.35 -4.85 -45.21
N GLY A 38 0.34 -4.94 -46.36
CA GLY A 38 1.03 -3.83 -47.00
C GLY A 38 0.09 -2.67 -47.30
N PHE A 39 -1.13 -2.97 -47.78
CA PHE A 39 -2.15 -1.95 -48.04
C PHE A 39 -2.61 -1.24 -46.75
N TYR A 40 -2.89 -1.98 -45.67
CA TYR A 40 -3.28 -1.36 -44.38
C TYR A 40 -2.14 -0.61 -43.68
N ASN A 41 -0.88 -0.84 -44.07
CA ASN A 41 0.27 -0.09 -43.55
C ASN A 41 0.55 1.21 -44.30
N LEU A 42 -0.17 1.50 -45.39
CA LEU A 42 -0.09 2.78 -46.07
C LEU A 42 -0.58 3.92 -45.18
N GLN A 43 0.05 5.08 -45.33
CA GLN A 43 -0.49 6.32 -44.78
C GLN A 43 -1.82 6.64 -45.48
N VAL A 44 -2.74 7.30 -44.77
CA VAL A 44 -4.03 7.72 -45.34
C VAL A 44 -3.82 8.55 -46.61
N SER A 45 -2.80 9.42 -46.65
CA SER A 45 -2.45 10.23 -47.83
C SER A 45 -2.01 9.39 -49.03
N ASP A 46 -1.24 8.32 -48.80
CA ASP A 46 -0.75 7.45 -49.86
C ASP A 46 -1.89 6.60 -50.42
N ALA A 47 -2.76 6.11 -49.52
CA ALA A 47 -3.97 5.38 -49.91
C ALA A 47 -4.94 6.26 -50.72
N GLN A 48 -5.05 7.55 -50.39
CA GLN A 48 -5.85 8.51 -51.16
C GLN A 48 -5.36 8.59 -52.62
N GLN A 49 -4.05 8.80 -52.82
CA GLN A 49 -3.45 8.89 -54.15
C GLN A 49 -3.66 7.61 -54.97
N ILE A 50 -3.53 6.45 -54.33
CA ILE A 50 -3.80 5.15 -54.98
C ILE A 50 -5.27 5.05 -55.40
N PHE A 51 -6.22 5.45 -54.53
CA PHE A 51 -7.64 5.44 -54.87
C PHE A 51 -7.98 6.42 -56.02
N GLU A 52 -7.29 7.55 -56.15
CA GLU A 52 -7.47 8.51 -57.25
C GLU A 52 -7.03 7.92 -58.60
N GLN A 53 -5.95 7.15 -58.61
CA GLN A 53 -5.36 6.57 -59.82
C GLN A 53 -5.95 5.21 -60.21
N GLU A 54 -6.58 4.51 -59.28
CA GLU A 54 -7.10 3.16 -59.50
C GLU A 54 -8.33 3.15 -60.43
N LEU A 55 -8.25 2.37 -61.51
CA LEU A 55 -9.29 2.25 -62.55
C LEU A 55 -10.16 1.00 -62.39
N ARG A 56 -9.73 0.02 -61.59
CA ARG A 56 -10.47 -1.24 -61.35
C ARG A 56 -11.65 -1.08 -60.38
N LEU A 57 -11.73 0.02 -59.64
CA LEU A 57 -12.82 0.30 -58.70
C LEU A 57 -14.07 0.78 -59.46
N SER A 58 -15.24 0.33 -59.02
CA SER A 58 -16.50 0.90 -59.52
C SER A 58 -16.56 2.41 -59.21
N PRO A 59 -17.21 3.24 -60.05
CA PRO A 59 -17.32 4.68 -59.80
C PRO A 59 -17.86 5.01 -58.41
N VAL A 60 -18.82 4.22 -57.91
CA VAL A 60 -19.43 4.38 -56.58
C VAL A 60 -18.45 4.03 -55.46
N SER A 61 -17.71 2.93 -55.59
CA SER A 61 -16.72 2.49 -54.60
C SER A 61 -15.54 3.47 -54.52
N LYS A 62 -15.06 3.94 -55.68
CA LYS A 62 -13.99 4.94 -55.79
C LYS A 62 -14.40 6.24 -55.12
N GLN A 63 -15.59 6.76 -55.44
CA GLN A 63 -16.11 7.98 -54.84
C GLN A 63 -16.32 7.86 -53.33
N THR A 64 -16.83 6.71 -52.85
CA THR A 64 -17.04 6.48 -51.41
C THR A 64 -15.73 6.40 -50.65
N GLY A 65 -14.73 5.69 -51.18
CA GLY A 65 -13.40 5.56 -50.58
C GLY A 65 -12.66 6.89 -50.53
N LEU A 66 -12.62 7.62 -51.65
CA LEU A 66 -12.00 8.95 -51.73
C LEU A 66 -12.65 9.94 -50.75
N ARG A 67 -13.98 9.89 -50.60
CA ARG A 67 -14.68 10.75 -49.64
C ARG A 67 -14.24 10.51 -48.19
N ILE A 68 -13.99 9.26 -47.79
CA ILE A 68 -13.53 8.91 -46.44
C ILE A 68 -12.06 9.29 -46.24
N LEU A 69 -11.21 9.00 -47.24
CA LEU A 69 -9.78 9.30 -47.18
C LEU A 69 -9.54 10.81 -47.19
N ASN A 70 -10.24 11.56 -48.05
CA ASN A 70 -10.19 13.02 -48.07
C ASN A 70 -10.62 13.60 -46.73
N ALA A 71 -11.70 13.09 -46.13
CA ALA A 71 -12.16 13.55 -44.81
C ALA A 71 -11.11 13.32 -43.71
N LEU A 72 -10.29 12.27 -43.78
CA LEU A 72 -9.21 12.02 -42.83
C LEU A 72 -7.98 12.90 -43.09
N VAL A 73 -7.62 13.14 -44.36
CA VAL A 73 -6.51 14.03 -44.73
C VAL A 73 -6.83 15.48 -44.40
N ASP A 74 -8.06 15.91 -44.68
CA ASP A 74 -8.57 17.27 -44.45
C ASP A 74 -8.49 17.72 -42.99
N ILE A 75 -8.58 16.76 -42.05
CA ILE A 75 -8.51 17.01 -40.61
C ILE A 75 -7.12 16.75 -40.03
N GLY A 76 -6.10 16.65 -40.89
CA GLY A 76 -4.70 16.54 -40.51
C GLY A 76 -4.25 15.14 -40.09
N LEU A 77 -5.03 14.09 -40.41
CA LEU A 77 -4.69 12.70 -40.07
C LEU A 77 -4.05 11.92 -41.23
N GLY A 78 -3.55 12.62 -42.25
CA GLY A 78 -2.93 12.01 -43.44
C GLY A 78 -1.75 11.10 -43.12
N TYR A 79 -1.01 11.38 -42.03
CA TYR A 79 0.19 10.63 -41.62
C TYR A 79 -0.13 9.31 -40.90
N LEU A 80 -1.36 9.09 -40.43
CA LEU A 80 -1.75 7.84 -39.77
C LEU A 80 -1.78 6.70 -40.79
N THR A 81 -1.53 5.47 -40.35
CA THR A 81 -1.72 4.29 -41.22
C THR A 81 -3.14 3.75 -41.11
N LEU A 82 -3.69 3.20 -42.20
CA LEU A 82 -5.06 2.67 -42.22
C LEU A 82 -5.30 1.54 -41.20
N GLY A 83 -4.25 0.79 -40.87
CA GLY A 83 -4.26 -0.34 -39.93
C GLY A 83 -3.90 0.01 -38.48
N GLN A 84 -3.60 1.29 -38.19
CA GLN A 84 -3.13 1.74 -36.88
C GLN A 84 -4.08 1.27 -35.76
N PRO A 85 -3.57 0.60 -34.71
CA PRO A 85 -4.41 0.17 -33.59
C PRO A 85 -5.04 1.37 -32.87
N SER A 86 -6.34 1.29 -32.54
CA SER A 86 -7.01 2.36 -31.78
C SER A 86 -6.37 2.71 -30.42
N PRO A 87 -5.74 1.78 -29.67
CA PRO A 87 -5.09 2.14 -28.40
C PRO A 87 -3.80 2.94 -28.55
N THR A 88 -3.27 3.09 -29.78
CA THR A 88 -2.06 3.88 -30.05
C THR A 88 -2.36 5.27 -30.61
N LEU A 89 -3.63 5.66 -30.72
CA LEU A 89 -4.03 7.00 -31.13
C LEU A 89 -4.01 7.94 -29.91
N SER A 90 -3.55 9.18 -30.11
CA SER A 90 -3.76 10.24 -29.11
C SER A 90 -5.27 10.53 -28.93
N GLY A 91 -5.66 11.12 -27.80
CA GLY A 91 -7.06 11.51 -27.57
C GLY A 91 -7.60 12.41 -28.68
N GLY A 92 -6.78 13.37 -29.13
CA GLY A 92 -7.08 14.25 -30.26
C GLY A 92 -7.22 13.53 -31.60
N GLU A 93 -6.32 12.58 -31.90
CA GLU A 93 -6.43 11.74 -33.10
C GLU A 93 -7.71 10.91 -33.08
N ALA A 94 -7.99 10.21 -31.98
CA ALA A 94 -9.16 9.37 -31.85
C ALA A 94 -10.47 10.15 -32.03
N GLN A 95 -10.51 11.38 -31.53
CA GLN A 95 -11.66 12.28 -31.70
C GLN A 95 -11.80 12.78 -33.14
N ARG A 96 -10.70 13.21 -33.78
CA ARG A 96 -10.72 13.61 -35.19
C ARG A 96 -11.15 12.46 -36.11
N VAL A 97 -10.72 11.22 -35.86
CA VAL A 97 -11.20 10.02 -36.58
C VAL A 97 -12.72 9.85 -36.44
N LYS A 98 -13.29 10.06 -35.25
CA LYS A 98 -14.76 9.99 -35.04
C LYS A 98 -15.49 11.08 -35.84
N LEU A 99 -14.96 12.30 -35.91
CA LEU A 99 -15.55 13.40 -36.67
C LEU A 99 -15.43 13.19 -38.20
N ALA A 100 -14.33 12.59 -38.67
CA ALA A 100 -14.12 12.26 -40.09
C ALA A 100 -15.27 11.44 -40.70
N ARG A 101 -15.88 10.56 -39.90
CA ARG A 101 -17.03 9.75 -40.30
C ARG A 101 -18.23 10.60 -40.73
N TYR A 102 -18.42 11.77 -40.15
CA TYR A 102 -19.54 12.67 -40.46
C TYR A 102 -19.21 13.58 -41.64
N LEU A 103 -17.97 14.07 -41.74
CA LEU A 103 -17.48 14.77 -42.92
C LEU A 103 -17.58 13.91 -44.20
N GLY A 104 -17.40 12.60 -44.05
CA GLY A 104 -17.57 11.64 -45.13
C GLY A 104 -19.02 11.35 -45.54
N GLN A 105 -20.03 12.18 -45.22
CA GLN A 105 -21.43 11.99 -45.61
C GLN A 105 -21.87 13.01 -46.67
N ASN A 106 -22.81 12.64 -47.56
CA ASN A 106 -23.22 13.50 -48.70
C ASN A 106 -24.09 14.70 -48.31
N SER A 107 -24.74 14.67 -47.16
CA SER A 107 -25.52 15.78 -46.63
C SER A 107 -25.67 15.59 -45.12
N LEU A 108 -25.38 16.64 -44.37
CA LEU A 108 -25.64 16.71 -42.93
C LEU A 108 -26.87 17.58 -42.64
N ALA A 109 -27.61 18.01 -43.67
CA ALA A 109 -28.80 18.82 -43.51
C ALA A 109 -29.80 18.09 -42.58
N ARG A 110 -30.12 18.73 -41.45
CA ARG A 110 -30.96 18.22 -40.34
C ARG A 110 -30.27 17.30 -39.32
N GLN A 111 -28.94 17.18 -39.32
CA GLN A 111 -28.22 16.51 -38.25
C GLN A 111 -27.78 17.52 -37.18
N MET A 112 -28.10 17.21 -35.92
CA MET A 112 -27.57 17.92 -34.75
C MET A 112 -26.47 17.06 -34.11
N LEU A 113 -25.26 17.61 -34.01
CA LEU A 113 -24.13 16.99 -33.34
C LEU A 113 -23.95 17.68 -31.98
N VAL A 114 -24.00 16.91 -30.91
CA VAL A 114 -23.71 17.42 -29.55
C VAL A 114 -22.33 16.92 -29.15
N LEU A 115 -21.44 17.86 -28.83
CA LEU A 115 -20.06 17.59 -28.44
C LEU A 115 -19.85 18.13 -27.03
N ASP A 116 -19.49 17.25 -26.11
CA ASP A 116 -19.17 17.61 -24.74
C ASP A 116 -17.65 17.76 -24.62
N GLU A 117 -17.20 18.99 -24.38
CA GLU A 117 -15.80 19.43 -24.24
C GLU A 117 -14.82 18.86 -25.29
N PRO A 118 -15.02 19.17 -26.58
CA PRO A 118 -14.21 18.59 -27.63
C PRO A 118 -12.74 19.07 -27.64
N SER A 119 -12.37 20.13 -26.93
CA SER A 119 -10.97 20.58 -26.84
C SER A 119 -10.15 19.86 -25.77
N THR A 120 -10.80 19.11 -24.89
CA THR A 120 -10.18 18.54 -23.71
C THR A 120 -9.03 17.59 -24.08
N GLY A 121 -7.82 17.91 -23.61
CA GLY A 121 -6.60 17.14 -23.90
C GLY A 121 -5.95 17.42 -25.25
N LEU A 122 -6.42 18.42 -26.01
CA LEU A 122 -5.76 18.89 -27.23
C LEU A 122 -4.68 19.94 -26.90
N HIS A 123 -3.54 19.84 -27.58
CA HIS A 123 -2.53 20.89 -27.54
C HIS A 123 -3.07 22.16 -28.22
N PRO A 124 -2.73 23.39 -27.76
CA PRO A 124 -3.26 24.63 -28.36
C PRO A 124 -3.05 24.76 -29.87
N GLN A 125 -1.97 24.17 -30.42
CA GLN A 125 -1.73 24.14 -31.87
C GLN A 125 -2.69 23.21 -32.64
N ASP A 126 -3.22 22.17 -31.99
CA ASP A 126 -4.18 21.23 -32.58
C ASP A 126 -5.63 21.76 -32.56
N LEU A 127 -5.91 22.76 -31.73
CA LEU A 127 -7.24 23.37 -31.59
C LEU A 127 -7.71 24.04 -32.88
N ALA A 128 -6.80 24.68 -33.61
CA ALA A 128 -7.08 25.27 -34.92
C ALA A 128 -7.57 24.22 -35.93
N GLY A 129 -7.02 23.00 -35.86
CA GLY A 129 -7.46 21.87 -36.67
C GLY A 129 -8.91 21.48 -36.34
N LEU A 130 -9.23 21.33 -35.05
CA LEU A 130 -10.59 21.02 -34.60
C LEU A 130 -11.60 22.09 -35.03
N LEU A 131 -11.28 23.37 -34.86
CA LEU A 131 -12.13 24.49 -35.29
C LEU A 131 -12.42 24.45 -36.79
N ALA A 132 -11.41 24.15 -37.61
CA ALA A 132 -11.59 23.98 -39.05
C ALA A 132 -12.51 22.80 -39.40
N VAL A 133 -12.45 21.70 -38.65
CA VAL A 133 -13.37 20.55 -38.81
C VAL A 133 -14.81 20.96 -38.51
N LEU A 134 -15.02 21.66 -37.40
CA LEU A 134 -16.34 22.10 -36.94
C LEU A 134 -16.97 23.08 -37.93
N ASP A 135 -16.22 24.09 -38.38
CA ASP A 135 -16.67 25.04 -39.42
C ASP A 135 -17.08 24.31 -40.72
N ARG A 136 -16.29 23.32 -41.17
CA ARG A 136 -16.65 22.53 -42.35
C ARG A 136 -17.94 21.73 -42.15
N LEU A 137 -18.12 21.08 -41.01
CA LEU A 137 -19.35 20.34 -40.68
C LEU A 137 -20.59 21.26 -40.70
N VAL A 138 -20.46 22.48 -40.16
CA VAL A 138 -21.51 23.51 -40.21
C VAL A 138 -21.81 23.92 -41.66
N ARG A 139 -20.79 24.16 -42.49
CA ARG A 139 -20.96 24.48 -43.92
C ARG A 139 -21.59 23.34 -44.74
N HIS A 140 -21.42 22.09 -44.31
CA HIS A 140 -22.09 20.92 -44.87
C HIS A 140 -23.55 20.73 -44.37
N GLY A 141 -24.06 21.67 -43.56
CA GLY A 141 -25.46 21.76 -43.13
C GLY A 141 -25.76 21.12 -41.78
N ALA A 142 -24.74 20.75 -40.99
CA ALA A 142 -24.93 20.27 -39.62
C ALA A 142 -25.20 21.43 -38.65
N THR A 143 -26.02 21.19 -37.63
CA THR A 143 -26.06 22.03 -36.42
C THR A 143 -25.15 21.40 -35.38
N ILE A 144 -24.23 22.17 -34.81
CA ILE A 144 -23.32 21.67 -33.77
C ILE A 144 -23.62 22.41 -32.47
N VAL A 145 -23.88 21.65 -31.41
CA VAL A 145 -23.99 22.15 -30.04
C VAL A 145 -22.76 21.67 -29.29
N ILE A 146 -22.00 22.61 -28.75
CA ILE A 146 -20.75 22.33 -28.05
C ILE A 146 -20.88 22.80 -26.61
N VAL A 147 -20.54 21.94 -25.65
CA VAL A 147 -20.33 22.31 -24.25
C VAL A 147 -18.83 22.56 -24.08
N GLU A 148 -18.45 23.74 -23.60
CA GLU A 148 -17.04 24.13 -23.50
C GLU A 148 -16.73 25.15 -22.40
N HIS A 149 -15.48 25.12 -21.96
CA HIS A 149 -14.78 26.06 -21.11
C HIS A 149 -13.59 26.74 -21.81
N ASN A 150 -13.09 26.24 -22.96
CA ASN A 150 -11.99 26.87 -23.70
C ASN A 150 -12.44 28.17 -24.41
N THR A 151 -11.77 29.26 -24.09
CA THR A 151 -12.10 30.61 -24.59
C THR A 151 -11.97 30.75 -26.11
N ASP A 152 -11.07 30.05 -26.78
CA ASP A 152 -10.89 30.14 -28.23
C ASP A 152 -12.04 29.47 -29.01
N LEU A 153 -12.56 28.35 -28.51
CA LEU A 153 -13.77 27.72 -29.05
C LEU A 153 -15.02 28.55 -28.78
N ILE A 154 -15.12 29.11 -27.57
CA ILE A 154 -16.21 29.99 -27.18
C ILE A 154 -16.23 31.25 -28.07
N ARG A 155 -15.06 31.84 -28.38
CA ARG A 155 -14.93 32.97 -29.32
C ARG A 155 -15.34 32.62 -30.74
N ALA A 156 -15.03 31.40 -31.18
CA ALA A 156 -15.33 30.94 -32.53
C ALA A 156 -16.79 30.50 -32.73
N ALA A 157 -17.59 30.41 -31.66
CA ALA A 157 -18.98 30.00 -31.74
C ALA A 157 -19.88 31.10 -32.36
N ASP A 158 -20.77 30.70 -33.27
CA ASP A 158 -21.76 31.59 -33.88
C ASP A 158 -22.80 32.08 -32.86
N TRP A 159 -23.11 31.25 -31.86
CA TRP A 159 -24.12 31.49 -30.83
C TRP A 159 -23.68 30.87 -29.50
N ILE A 160 -23.76 31.63 -28.41
CA ILE A 160 -23.37 31.19 -27.07
C ILE A 160 -24.59 31.17 -26.16
N ILE A 161 -24.67 30.12 -25.35
CA ILE A 161 -25.60 29.98 -24.23
C ILE A 161 -24.74 29.89 -22.96
N ASP A 162 -24.74 30.94 -22.15
CA ASP A 162 -23.97 31.01 -20.91
C ASP A 162 -24.87 30.73 -19.71
N LEU A 163 -24.48 29.73 -18.90
CA LEU A 163 -25.21 29.31 -17.71
C LEU A 163 -24.39 29.64 -16.47
N GLY A 164 -25.04 30.21 -15.46
CA GLY A 164 -24.33 30.65 -14.25
C GLY A 164 -25.30 31.14 -13.16
N PRO A 165 -24.87 32.07 -12.29
CA PRO A 165 -23.53 32.67 -12.21
C PRO A 165 -22.46 31.79 -11.51
N GLY A 166 -22.80 30.59 -11.03
CA GLY A 166 -21.84 29.64 -10.44
C GLY A 166 -22.20 28.18 -10.71
N ALA A 167 -21.47 27.24 -10.11
CA ALA A 167 -21.78 25.82 -10.17
C ALA A 167 -22.79 25.39 -9.09
N GLY A 168 -23.37 24.18 -9.21
CA GLY A 168 -24.26 23.60 -8.20
C GLY A 168 -25.59 24.36 -8.04
N GLU A 169 -26.02 24.61 -6.78
CA GLU A 169 -27.26 25.34 -6.48
C GLU A 169 -27.29 26.79 -7.00
N LYS A 170 -26.12 27.36 -7.33
CA LYS A 170 -25.95 28.70 -7.89
C LYS A 170 -25.84 28.69 -9.43
N GLY A 171 -26.02 27.54 -10.07
CA GLY A 171 -25.97 27.37 -11.53
C GLY A 171 -27.33 27.17 -12.17
N GLY A 172 -27.34 27.02 -13.50
CA GLY A 172 -28.54 26.69 -14.27
C GLY A 172 -29.43 27.87 -14.62
N ARG A 173 -29.09 29.11 -14.21
CA ARG A 173 -29.73 30.31 -14.73
C ARG A 173 -29.07 30.71 -16.05
N LEU A 174 -29.88 31.02 -17.06
CA LEU A 174 -29.41 31.61 -18.31
C LEU A 174 -28.92 33.03 -18.05
N ILE A 175 -27.62 33.26 -18.17
CA ILE A 175 -26.96 34.55 -17.94
C ILE A 175 -26.86 35.33 -19.25
N TYR A 176 -26.57 34.64 -20.35
CA TYR A 176 -26.47 35.24 -21.66
C TYR A 176 -26.88 34.25 -22.76
N GLU A 177 -27.58 34.76 -23.77
CA GLU A 177 -27.87 34.03 -25.00
C GLU A 177 -27.69 35.00 -26.18
N GLY A 178 -26.82 34.65 -27.13
CA GLY A 178 -26.56 35.47 -28.31
C GLY A 178 -25.17 35.26 -28.91
N PRO A 179 -24.78 36.08 -29.91
CA PRO A 179 -23.47 36.00 -30.54
C PRO A 179 -22.31 36.28 -29.59
N ALA A 180 -21.12 35.71 -29.84
CA ALA A 180 -19.95 35.86 -28.97
C ALA A 180 -19.59 37.30 -28.59
N ALA A 181 -19.78 38.25 -29.52
CA ALA A 181 -19.49 39.66 -29.29
C ALA A 181 -20.32 40.30 -28.16
N GLY A 182 -21.54 39.82 -27.90
CA GLY A 182 -22.38 40.38 -26.83
C GLY A 182 -22.11 39.78 -25.45
N LEU A 183 -21.47 38.60 -25.37
CA LEU A 183 -21.13 37.94 -24.11
C LEU A 183 -20.08 38.76 -23.34
N SER A 184 -19.07 39.27 -24.04
CA SER A 184 -18.03 40.15 -23.48
C SER A 184 -18.56 41.50 -22.97
N ALA A 185 -19.81 41.88 -23.25
CA ALA A 185 -20.43 43.08 -22.69
C ALA A 185 -21.24 42.81 -21.41
N ASN A 186 -21.47 41.53 -21.07
CA ASN A 186 -22.26 41.14 -19.91
C ASN A 186 -21.37 41.12 -18.64
N GLU A 187 -21.73 41.92 -17.64
CA GLU A 187 -21.01 42.00 -16.36
C GLU A 187 -21.35 40.84 -15.40
N GLU A 188 -22.52 40.21 -15.56
CA GLU A 188 -22.96 39.06 -14.74
C GLU A 188 -22.33 37.73 -15.21
N SER A 189 -21.80 37.69 -16.45
CA SER A 189 -21.14 36.52 -17.02
C SER A 189 -19.67 36.42 -16.61
N LEU A 190 -19.33 35.34 -15.90
CA LEU A 190 -17.94 34.98 -15.60
C LEU A 190 -17.17 34.62 -16.89
N THR A 191 -17.83 33.96 -17.84
CA THR A 191 -17.29 33.62 -19.16
C THR A 191 -16.97 34.89 -19.96
N GLY A 192 -17.87 35.87 -19.99
CA GLY A 192 -17.65 37.19 -20.60
C GLY A 192 -16.52 37.97 -19.94
N LYS A 193 -16.36 37.85 -18.61
CA LYS A 193 -15.23 38.44 -17.89
C LYS A 193 -13.89 37.81 -18.29
N ALA A 194 -13.80 36.49 -18.37
CA ALA A 194 -12.60 35.78 -18.80
C ALA A 194 -12.19 36.16 -20.24
N LEU A 195 -13.17 36.26 -21.15
CA LEU A 195 -12.93 36.68 -22.53
C LEU A 195 -12.33 38.09 -22.64
N ARG A 196 -12.82 39.04 -21.82
CA ARG A 196 -12.27 40.41 -21.72
C ARG A 196 -10.86 40.41 -21.15
N GLU A 197 -10.61 39.68 -20.07
CA GLU A 197 -9.30 39.64 -19.41
C GLU A 197 -8.20 39.11 -20.33
N GLU A 198 -8.53 38.14 -21.18
CA GLU A 198 -7.60 37.62 -22.19
C GLU A 198 -7.35 38.56 -23.38
N GLU A 199 -8.33 39.38 -23.76
CA GLU A 199 -8.22 40.35 -24.88
C GLU A 199 -7.24 41.51 -24.56
N TYR A 200 -7.01 41.77 -23.27
CA TYR A 200 -6.08 42.80 -22.77
C TYR A 200 -4.72 42.25 -22.29
N LEU A 201 -4.40 40.97 -22.53
CA LEU A 201 -3.08 40.41 -22.24
C LEU A 201 -2.02 40.93 -23.24
N ALA A 202 -1.56 42.16 -23.04
CA ALA A 202 -0.19 42.49 -23.39
C ALA A 202 0.75 41.75 -22.42
N PRO A 203 1.89 41.20 -22.87
CA PRO A 203 2.88 40.66 -21.94
C PRO A 203 3.20 41.75 -20.93
N SER A 204 2.83 41.53 -19.67
CA SER A 204 3.18 42.48 -18.61
C SER A 204 4.70 42.64 -18.64
N PRO A 205 5.22 43.88 -18.66
CA PRO A 205 6.61 44.09 -18.30
C PRO A 205 6.80 43.41 -16.94
N LEU A 206 7.86 42.60 -16.82
CA LEU A 206 8.22 41.99 -15.55
C LEU A 206 8.15 43.09 -14.47
N PRO A 207 7.38 42.88 -13.38
CA PRO A 207 7.27 43.87 -12.33
C PRO A 207 8.67 44.23 -11.82
N ASP A 208 8.87 45.52 -11.56
CA ASP A 208 10.13 46.07 -11.06
C ASP A 208 10.59 45.26 -9.82
N PRO A 209 11.77 44.60 -9.88
CA PRO A 209 12.25 43.75 -8.79
C PRO A 209 12.47 44.49 -7.46
N SER A 210 12.38 45.83 -7.47
CA SER A 210 12.47 46.67 -6.27
C SER A 210 11.19 46.75 -5.43
N LEU A 211 10.01 46.44 -6.00
CA LEU A 211 8.73 46.45 -5.26
C LEU A 211 8.41 45.10 -4.60
N ASP A 212 9.18 44.05 -4.88
CA ASP A 212 8.96 42.68 -4.39
C ASP A 212 9.54 42.41 -2.98
N ALA A 213 10.12 43.40 -2.31
CA ALA A 213 10.71 43.22 -0.99
C ALA A 213 9.69 42.81 0.10
N GLN A 214 8.40 43.16 -0.07
CA GLN A 214 7.32 42.72 0.84
C GLN A 214 6.56 41.47 0.35
N SER A 215 6.70 41.09 -0.92
CA SER A 215 6.06 39.94 -1.56
C SER A 215 6.88 38.63 -1.40
N LYS A 216 8.19 38.75 -1.16
CA LYS A 216 9.13 37.62 -0.95
C LYS A 216 8.77 36.65 0.19
N ASN A 217 7.82 36.96 1.08
CA ASN A 217 7.40 36.04 2.15
C ASN A 217 6.23 35.11 1.78
N LYS A 218 5.39 35.44 0.78
CA LYS A 218 4.16 34.66 0.51
C LYS A 218 4.39 33.33 -0.23
N GLY A 219 5.57 33.11 -0.82
CA GLY A 219 5.93 31.86 -1.50
C GLY A 219 6.70 30.85 -0.64
N ARG A 220 7.08 31.21 0.60
CA ARG A 220 8.07 30.47 1.42
C ARG A 220 7.46 29.55 2.48
N THR A 221 6.15 29.54 2.65
CA THR A 221 5.47 28.70 3.66
C THR A 221 4.32 27.90 3.04
N ILE A 222 3.99 26.78 3.67
CA ILE A 222 2.74 26.04 3.51
C ILE A 222 1.83 26.52 4.64
N SER A 223 0.72 27.16 4.28
CA SER A 223 -0.22 27.77 5.22
C SER A 223 -1.47 26.90 5.30
N ILE A 224 -1.85 26.48 6.49
CA ILE A 224 -3.10 25.77 6.78
C ILE A 224 -3.95 26.73 7.61
N THR A 225 -5.20 26.93 7.21
CA THR A 225 -6.12 27.83 7.91
C THR A 225 -7.43 27.12 8.19
N GLY A 226 -7.92 27.19 9.43
CA GLY A 226 -9.20 26.66 9.85
C GLY A 226 -9.32 25.15 9.78
N ALA A 227 -8.26 24.41 10.13
CA ALA A 227 -8.29 22.96 10.15
C ALA A 227 -9.22 22.42 11.26
N ARG A 228 -10.23 21.62 10.88
CA ARG A 228 -11.30 21.11 11.76
C ARG A 228 -11.57 19.61 11.63
N VAL A 229 -10.67 18.88 10.99
CA VAL A 229 -10.82 17.42 10.86
C VAL A 229 -10.64 16.74 12.23
N HIS A 230 -11.50 15.77 12.54
CA HIS A 230 -11.53 15.03 13.80
C HIS A 230 -11.61 15.94 15.03
N ASN A 231 -10.56 15.98 15.86
CA ASN A 231 -10.50 16.76 17.09
C ASN A 231 -9.80 18.12 16.92
N LEU A 232 -9.38 18.50 15.71
CA LEU A 232 -8.71 19.78 15.45
C LEU A 232 -9.65 20.97 15.73
N LYS A 233 -9.19 21.92 16.52
CA LYS A 233 -9.98 23.07 17.00
C LYS A 233 -9.72 24.32 16.18
N ASN A 234 -10.10 24.28 14.91
CA ASN A 234 -9.91 25.39 13.97
C ASN A 234 -8.44 25.86 13.91
N VAL A 235 -7.56 24.90 13.65
CA VAL A 235 -6.11 25.08 13.75
C VAL A 235 -5.56 25.85 12.55
N ASP A 236 -4.78 26.88 12.84
CA ASP A 236 -4.00 27.64 11.86
C ASP A 236 -2.51 27.33 12.05
N VAL A 237 -1.81 26.95 10.98
CA VAL A 237 -0.39 26.56 11.01
C VAL A 237 0.34 27.12 9.80
N GLU A 238 1.55 27.62 10.03
CA GLU A 238 2.50 27.97 8.98
C GLU A 238 3.74 27.07 9.05
N ILE A 239 4.01 26.36 7.95
CA ILE A 239 5.14 25.44 7.83
C ILE A 239 6.15 26.03 6.85
N PRO A 240 7.42 26.26 7.22
CA PRO A 240 8.43 26.78 6.31
C PRO A 240 8.81 25.77 5.22
N LYS A 241 8.89 26.23 3.97
CA LYS A 241 9.36 25.43 2.84
C LYS A 241 10.88 25.32 2.83
N GLY A 242 11.38 24.21 2.31
CA GLY A 242 12.81 23.92 2.24
C GLY A 242 13.43 23.59 3.61
N GLU A 243 12.61 23.41 4.64
CA GLU A 243 13.03 23.04 5.98
C GLU A 243 12.61 21.61 6.34
N LEU A 244 13.29 21.07 7.36
CA LEU A 244 12.85 19.86 8.06
C LEU A 244 11.92 20.30 9.20
N THR A 245 10.62 20.13 9.01
CA THR A 245 9.61 20.42 10.03
C THR A 245 9.19 19.15 10.74
N VAL A 246 9.24 19.15 12.07
CA VAL A 246 8.75 18.06 12.91
C VAL A 246 7.45 18.46 13.58
N ILE A 247 6.45 17.58 13.55
CA ILE A 247 5.18 17.72 14.26
C ILE A 247 5.16 16.69 15.39
N THR A 248 5.01 17.15 16.62
CA THR A 248 5.08 16.33 17.83
C THR A 248 3.92 16.62 18.78
N GLY A 249 3.85 15.90 19.91
CA GLY A 249 2.77 15.97 20.89
C GLY A 249 2.20 14.61 21.28
N VAL A 250 1.36 14.53 22.30
CA VAL A 250 0.85 13.24 22.86
C VAL A 250 0.01 12.40 21.87
N SER A 251 -0.11 11.08 22.10
CA SER A 251 -0.98 10.22 21.27
C SER A 251 -2.42 10.77 21.23
N GLY A 252 -3.02 10.84 20.05
CA GLY A 252 -4.37 11.41 19.87
C GLY A 252 -4.46 12.95 19.94
N SER A 253 -3.33 13.69 19.95
CA SER A 253 -3.35 15.16 19.98
C SER A 253 -3.79 15.84 18.66
N GLY A 254 -3.91 15.10 17.56
CA GLY A 254 -4.31 15.61 16.24
C GLY A 254 -3.21 15.67 15.18
N LYS A 255 -1.98 15.19 15.47
CA LYS A 255 -0.83 15.21 14.54
C LYS A 255 -1.12 14.51 13.21
N SER A 256 -1.57 13.25 13.29
CA SER A 256 -1.90 12.44 12.11
C SER A 256 -3.10 13.01 11.36
N SER A 257 -4.03 13.69 12.05
CA SER A 257 -5.14 14.38 11.38
C SER A 257 -4.68 15.62 10.62
N LEU A 258 -3.67 16.34 11.11
CA LEU A 258 -3.08 17.46 10.39
C LEU A 258 -2.28 16.99 9.15
N VAL A 259 -1.53 15.89 9.27
CA VAL A 259 -0.66 15.40 8.18
C VAL A 259 -1.41 14.51 7.19
N GLY A 260 -2.10 13.47 7.65
CA GLY A 260 -2.84 12.54 6.80
C GLY A 260 -4.17 13.10 6.34
N ASP A 261 -5.05 13.45 7.27
CA ASP A 261 -6.44 13.78 6.92
C ASP A 261 -6.61 15.20 6.33
N ILE A 262 -5.59 16.06 6.44
CA ILE A 262 -5.57 17.39 5.84
C ILE A 262 -4.51 17.47 4.74
N LEU A 263 -3.21 17.43 5.08
CA LEU A 263 -2.16 17.67 4.07
C LEU A 263 -2.13 16.59 3.00
N GLU A 264 -2.18 15.30 3.36
CA GLU A 264 -2.19 14.21 2.37
C GLU A 264 -3.50 14.17 1.59
N ALA A 265 -4.64 14.32 2.27
CA ALA A 265 -5.95 14.37 1.60
C ALA A 265 -5.99 15.50 0.55
N GLU A 266 -5.53 16.68 0.92
CA GLU A 266 -5.55 17.86 0.05
C GLU A 266 -4.47 17.78 -1.05
N ALA A 267 -3.33 17.17 -0.77
CA ALA A 267 -2.35 16.81 -1.78
C ALA A 267 -2.90 15.83 -2.81
N ARG A 268 -3.62 14.79 -2.36
CA ARG A 268 -4.23 13.78 -3.23
C ARG A 268 -5.31 14.41 -4.11
N ARG A 269 -6.16 15.27 -3.53
CA ARG A 269 -7.17 16.05 -4.26
C ARG A 269 -6.52 16.92 -5.34
N ARG A 270 -5.50 17.71 -5.00
CA ARG A 270 -4.74 18.52 -5.96
C ARG A 270 -4.05 17.70 -7.04
N PHE A 271 -3.55 16.52 -6.71
CA PHE A 271 -2.96 15.63 -7.70
C PHE A 271 -4.03 15.14 -8.69
N LEU A 272 -5.21 14.74 -8.21
CA LEU A 272 -6.35 14.41 -9.07
C LEU A 272 -6.75 15.60 -9.96
N GLU A 273 -6.72 16.82 -9.42
CA GLU A 273 -6.92 18.07 -10.16
C GLU A 273 -5.86 18.37 -11.24
N THR A 274 -4.78 17.59 -11.33
CA THR A 274 -3.83 17.67 -12.45
C THR A 274 -4.06 16.62 -13.53
N LEU A 275 -4.86 15.58 -13.26
CA LEU A 275 -5.13 14.52 -14.23
C LEU A 275 -6.09 14.98 -15.31
N SER A 276 -6.05 14.31 -16.46
CA SER A 276 -6.98 14.58 -17.55
C SER A 276 -8.42 14.27 -17.13
N LEU A 277 -9.40 14.95 -17.73
CA LEU A 277 -10.81 14.73 -17.40
C LEU A 277 -11.28 13.30 -17.69
N TYR A 278 -10.67 12.60 -18.65
CA TYR A 278 -10.95 11.18 -18.89
C TYR A 278 -10.52 10.29 -17.71
N GLU A 279 -9.34 10.56 -17.14
CA GLU A 279 -8.84 9.84 -15.95
C GLU A 279 -9.67 10.18 -14.71
N ARG A 280 -10.19 11.42 -14.62
CA ARG A 280 -11.13 11.82 -13.56
C ARG A 280 -12.52 11.23 -13.74
N GLN A 281 -13.05 11.07 -14.95
CA GLN A 281 -14.36 10.43 -15.14
C GLN A 281 -14.39 8.98 -14.64
N ALA A 282 -13.24 8.29 -14.68
CA ALA A 282 -13.08 6.95 -14.13
C ALA A 282 -12.80 6.92 -12.61
N THR A 283 -12.58 8.08 -11.98
CA THR A 283 -12.09 8.20 -10.60
C THR A 283 -13.00 9.13 -9.80
N GLN A 284 -13.62 8.64 -8.73
CA GLN A 284 -14.42 9.53 -7.88
C GLN A 284 -13.52 10.57 -7.21
N GLU A 285 -13.91 11.85 -7.21
CA GLU A 285 -13.26 12.86 -6.38
C GLU A 285 -13.49 12.46 -4.91
N GLY A 286 -12.41 12.14 -4.20
CA GLY A 286 -12.48 11.78 -2.79
C GLY A 286 -13.06 12.93 -1.94
N PRO A 287 -13.40 12.68 -0.66
CA PRO A 287 -13.98 13.71 0.20
C PRO A 287 -13.01 14.87 0.43
N GLU A 288 -13.53 16.10 0.45
CA GLU A 288 -12.75 17.28 0.82
C GLU A 288 -12.33 17.23 2.29
N ALA A 289 -11.10 17.68 2.58
CA ALA A 289 -10.65 17.86 3.95
C ALA A 289 -11.42 19.01 4.60
N LEU A 290 -11.82 18.86 5.87
CA LEU A 290 -12.50 19.91 6.64
C LEU A 290 -11.50 21.00 7.06
N VAL A 291 -11.18 21.90 6.13
CA VAL A 291 -10.23 23.02 6.28
C VAL A 291 -10.71 24.22 5.49
N ASP A 292 -10.45 25.45 5.97
CA ASP A 292 -10.87 26.66 5.22
C ASP A 292 -9.97 26.92 4.01
N SER A 293 -8.66 26.79 4.18
CA SER A 293 -7.75 26.84 3.05
C SER A 293 -6.40 26.20 3.36
N VAL A 294 -5.80 25.58 2.34
CA VAL A 294 -4.39 25.19 2.35
C VAL A 294 -3.69 25.96 1.23
N ARG A 295 -2.62 26.69 1.52
CA ARG A 295 -1.87 27.48 0.54
C ARG A 295 -0.40 27.07 0.53
N GLY A 296 0.25 27.19 -0.61
CA GLY A 296 1.67 26.86 -0.75
C GLY A 296 1.99 25.36 -0.78
N LEU A 297 1.03 24.45 -0.55
CA LEU A 297 1.25 23.00 -0.69
C LEU A 297 1.53 22.64 -2.16
N GLY A 298 2.73 22.13 -2.42
CA GLY A 298 3.18 21.70 -3.76
C GLY A 298 2.89 20.22 -4.03
N VAL A 299 3.63 19.65 -4.98
CA VAL A 299 3.59 18.19 -5.23
C VAL A 299 4.05 17.48 -3.98
N THR A 300 3.17 16.66 -3.42
CA THR A 300 3.36 16.07 -2.09
C THR A 300 3.39 14.56 -2.19
N LEU A 301 4.35 13.94 -1.51
CA LEU A 301 4.53 12.51 -1.49
C LEU A 301 4.46 11.98 -0.05
N PRO A 302 3.40 11.25 0.32
CA PRO A 302 3.33 10.57 1.60
C PRO A 302 4.19 9.30 1.61
N VAL A 303 5.01 9.15 2.65
CA VAL A 303 5.82 7.97 2.93
C VAL A 303 5.30 7.32 4.22
N SER A 304 4.16 6.66 4.10
CA SER A 304 3.49 5.97 5.20
C SER A 304 3.94 4.50 5.34
N PRO A 305 3.90 3.94 6.56
CA PRO A 305 4.31 2.56 6.86
C PRO A 305 3.32 1.51 6.34
N GLU A 306 2.19 1.93 5.76
CA GLU A 306 1.15 1.02 5.28
C GLU A 306 1.68 0.10 4.18
N ARG A 307 1.47 -1.21 4.41
CA ARG A 307 1.79 -2.25 3.44
C ARG A 307 0.86 -2.06 2.25
N LEU A 308 1.41 -1.56 1.14
CA LEU A 308 0.78 -1.74 -0.17
C LEU A 308 0.57 -3.25 -0.37
N VAL A 309 -0.50 -3.61 -1.07
CA VAL A 309 -0.72 -4.98 -1.53
C VAL A 309 0.38 -5.31 -2.55
N TYR A 310 1.55 -5.69 -2.05
CA TYR A 310 2.70 -6.02 -2.88
C TYR A 310 2.39 -7.31 -3.64
N SER A 311 2.49 -7.25 -4.97
CA SER A 311 2.40 -8.46 -5.80
C SER A 311 3.50 -9.45 -5.42
N ARG A 312 3.31 -10.76 -5.70
CA ARG A 312 4.31 -11.82 -5.44
C ARG A 312 5.70 -11.56 -6.06
N ARG A 313 5.79 -10.61 -6.99
CA ARG A 313 7.02 -10.25 -7.71
C ARG A 313 7.72 -9.01 -7.16
N ALA A 314 7.08 -8.27 -6.25
CA ALA A 314 7.71 -7.11 -5.63
C ALA A 314 8.75 -7.58 -4.60
N THR A 315 10.00 -7.18 -4.83
CA THR A 315 11.14 -7.45 -3.94
C THR A 315 11.74 -6.14 -3.44
N VAL A 316 12.63 -6.23 -2.44
CA VAL A 316 13.44 -5.10 -1.96
C VAL A 316 14.11 -4.37 -3.13
N GLY A 317 14.69 -5.12 -4.07
CA GLY A 317 15.39 -4.54 -5.22
C GLY A 317 14.48 -3.81 -6.21
N THR A 318 13.23 -4.25 -6.40
CA THR A 318 12.26 -3.50 -7.21
C THR A 318 11.75 -2.26 -6.49
N ALA A 319 11.51 -2.35 -5.17
CA ALA A 319 10.98 -1.26 -4.36
C ALA A 319 12.00 -0.12 -4.15
N THR A 320 13.28 -0.46 -4.07
CA THR A 320 14.41 0.49 -4.01
C THR A 320 14.89 0.92 -5.40
N GLU A 321 14.30 0.37 -6.47
CA GLU A 321 14.74 0.47 -7.87
C GLU A 321 16.20 0.03 -8.16
N ILE A 322 16.94 -0.49 -7.17
CA ILE A 322 18.31 -0.95 -7.34
C ILE A 322 18.38 -2.04 -8.42
N SER A 323 17.40 -2.94 -8.48
CA SER A 323 17.37 -4.00 -9.50
C SER A 323 17.33 -3.45 -10.92
N HIS A 324 16.69 -2.31 -11.16
CA HIS A 324 16.63 -1.67 -12.48
C HIS A 324 18.01 -1.12 -12.89
N HIS A 325 18.70 -0.45 -11.96
CA HIS A 325 20.05 0.04 -12.21
C HIS A 325 21.05 -1.12 -12.37
N MET A 326 20.93 -2.18 -11.58
CA MET A 326 21.73 -3.38 -11.74
C MET A 326 21.51 -4.02 -13.12
N ALA A 327 20.27 -4.06 -13.62
CA ALA A 327 19.97 -4.54 -14.97
C ALA A 327 20.65 -3.70 -16.06
N VAL A 328 20.73 -2.37 -15.88
CA VAL A 328 21.50 -1.49 -16.77
C VAL A 328 22.99 -1.80 -16.68
N LEU A 329 23.57 -1.93 -15.48
CA LEU A 329 24.98 -2.29 -15.32
C LEU A 329 25.31 -3.65 -15.96
N MET A 330 24.44 -4.64 -15.81
CA MET A 330 24.59 -5.96 -16.46
C MET A 330 24.55 -5.88 -17.98
N ALA A 331 23.67 -5.04 -18.55
CA ALA A 331 23.54 -4.90 -20.00
C ALA A 331 24.76 -4.25 -20.66
N TYR A 332 25.39 -3.30 -19.96
CA TYR A 332 26.51 -2.51 -20.51
C TYR A 332 27.88 -3.06 -20.13
N LEU A 333 28.07 -3.52 -18.88
CA LEU A 333 29.35 -3.99 -18.35
C LEU A 333 29.45 -5.51 -18.26
N GLY A 334 28.35 -6.24 -18.45
CA GLY A 334 28.30 -7.69 -18.27
C GLY A 334 29.15 -8.44 -19.28
N GLU A 335 29.94 -9.39 -18.77
CA GLU A 335 30.66 -10.38 -19.57
C GLU A 335 29.81 -11.65 -19.69
N ARG A 336 29.93 -12.37 -20.80
CA ARG A 336 29.10 -13.56 -21.06
C ARG A 336 29.95 -14.79 -21.34
N SER A 337 29.63 -15.90 -20.66
CA SER A 337 30.18 -17.22 -21.00
C SER A 337 29.31 -17.95 -22.02
N CYS A 338 29.94 -18.75 -22.89
CA CYS A 338 29.23 -19.60 -23.85
C CYS A 338 28.53 -20.75 -23.14
N LEU A 339 27.23 -20.93 -23.37
CA LEU A 339 26.46 -22.04 -22.79
C LEU A 339 26.85 -23.43 -23.31
N GLN A 340 27.54 -23.51 -24.45
CA GLN A 340 27.93 -24.79 -25.06
C GLN A 340 29.32 -25.26 -24.58
N CYS A 341 30.28 -24.35 -24.44
CA CYS A 341 31.68 -24.72 -24.14
C CYS A 341 32.30 -23.97 -22.95
N GLY A 342 31.58 -23.04 -22.32
CA GLY A 342 32.06 -22.29 -21.14
C GLY A 342 33.05 -21.16 -21.43
N ALA A 343 33.57 -21.03 -22.65
CA ALA A 343 34.52 -19.97 -23.00
C ALA A 343 33.89 -18.57 -22.97
N ASN A 344 34.68 -17.54 -22.63
CA ASN A 344 34.24 -16.15 -22.64
C ASN A 344 33.94 -15.69 -24.07
N MET A 345 32.74 -15.17 -24.28
CA MET A 345 32.31 -14.65 -25.57
C MET A 345 32.85 -13.22 -25.78
N GLN A 346 33.09 -12.86 -27.03
CA GLN A 346 33.47 -11.51 -27.42
C GLN A 346 32.28 -10.78 -28.05
N ARG A 347 32.16 -9.49 -27.76
CA ARG A 347 31.12 -8.62 -28.34
C ARG A 347 31.62 -8.12 -29.70
N LYS A 348 31.09 -8.66 -30.81
CA LYS A 348 31.51 -8.30 -32.18
C LYS A 348 30.80 -7.05 -32.71
N SER A 349 29.57 -6.79 -32.24
CA SER A 349 28.75 -5.60 -32.53
C SER A 349 27.90 -5.25 -31.31
N SER A 350 27.24 -4.08 -31.30
CA SER A 350 26.35 -3.66 -30.20
C SER A 350 25.32 -4.74 -29.83
N ASP A 351 24.91 -5.56 -30.81
CA ASP A 351 23.74 -6.41 -30.70
C ASP A 351 24.05 -7.91 -30.59
N ARG A 352 25.31 -8.36 -30.75
CA ARG A 352 25.65 -9.80 -30.72
C ARG A 352 26.99 -10.15 -30.05
N TRP A 353 26.95 -11.28 -29.34
CA TRP A 353 28.08 -12.01 -28.80
C TRP A 353 28.48 -13.15 -29.74
N SER A 354 29.78 -13.42 -29.84
CA SER A 354 30.35 -14.53 -30.59
C SER A 354 31.37 -15.26 -29.72
N CYS A 355 31.25 -16.59 -29.64
CA CYS A 355 32.21 -17.42 -28.92
C CYS A 355 33.43 -17.68 -29.81
N PRO A 356 34.65 -17.35 -29.38
CA PRO A 356 35.85 -17.63 -30.17
C PRO A 356 36.18 -19.13 -30.27
N SER A 357 35.71 -19.96 -29.32
CA SER A 357 36.06 -21.38 -29.24
C SER A 357 35.15 -22.30 -30.06
N CYS A 358 33.83 -22.09 -30.05
CA CYS A 358 32.86 -22.95 -30.76
C CYS A 358 32.02 -22.20 -31.81
N ASN A 359 32.33 -20.92 -32.05
CA ASN A 359 31.64 -20.05 -33.01
C ASN A 359 30.12 -19.86 -32.76
N SER A 360 29.59 -20.31 -31.62
CA SER A 360 28.21 -20.02 -31.21
C SER A 360 27.98 -18.52 -31.10
N SER A 361 26.78 -18.04 -31.42
CA SER A 361 26.40 -16.63 -31.26
C SER A 361 25.19 -16.47 -30.34
N ALA A 362 25.11 -15.34 -29.65
CA ALA A 362 23.98 -14.99 -28.80
C ALA A 362 23.64 -13.50 -28.95
N PRO A 363 22.37 -13.09 -28.86
CA PRO A 363 22.01 -11.67 -28.86
C PRO A 363 22.53 -10.97 -27.62
N ALA A 364 22.83 -9.66 -27.73
CA ALA A 364 23.14 -8.83 -26.59
C ALA A 364 21.88 -8.61 -25.74
N ALA A 365 22.01 -8.78 -24.42
CA ALA A 365 20.91 -8.58 -23.49
C ALA A 365 20.76 -7.07 -23.17
N SER A 366 19.62 -6.48 -23.52
CA SER A 366 19.20 -5.18 -22.96
C SER A 366 18.68 -5.32 -21.52
N ALA A 367 18.56 -4.20 -20.80
CA ALA A 367 18.18 -4.18 -19.37
C ALA A 367 16.89 -4.96 -19.05
N ARG A 368 15.87 -4.90 -19.93
CA ARG A 368 14.60 -5.65 -19.75
C ARG A 368 14.79 -7.17 -19.63
N HIS A 369 15.89 -7.71 -20.19
CA HIS A 369 16.16 -9.14 -20.16
C HIS A 369 16.70 -9.64 -18.82
N PHE A 370 16.98 -8.74 -17.88
CA PHE A 370 17.35 -9.08 -16.51
C PHE A 370 16.16 -8.95 -15.53
N SER A 371 14.94 -8.76 -16.04
CA SER A 371 13.73 -8.69 -15.23
C SER A 371 12.87 -9.95 -15.39
N SER A 372 12.52 -10.59 -14.27
CA SER A 372 11.61 -11.74 -14.26
C SER A 372 10.15 -11.39 -14.54
N SER A 373 9.80 -10.09 -14.54
CA SER A 373 8.47 -9.63 -14.97
C SER A 373 8.31 -9.65 -16.49
N THR A 374 9.41 -9.67 -17.25
CA THR A 374 9.41 -9.73 -18.70
C THR A 374 9.33 -11.19 -19.17
N TYR A 375 8.28 -11.54 -19.91
CA TYR A 375 8.04 -12.93 -20.36
C TYR A 375 9.20 -13.52 -21.18
N ALA A 376 9.85 -12.71 -22.02
CA ALA A 376 11.01 -13.13 -22.82
C ALA A 376 12.22 -13.55 -21.97
N ALA A 377 12.33 -13.01 -20.75
CA ALA A 377 13.43 -13.24 -19.82
C ALA A 377 13.09 -14.27 -18.73
N ALA A 378 11.82 -14.36 -18.38
CA ALA A 378 11.32 -15.21 -17.32
C ALA A 378 11.56 -16.70 -17.62
N CYS A 379 11.87 -17.45 -16.56
CA CYS A 379 11.88 -18.90 -16.59
C CYS A 379 10.48 -19.41 -16.99
N GLN A 380 10.41 -20.24 -18.03
CA GLN A 380 9.15 -20.76 -18.57
C GLN A 380 8.48 -21.78 -17.64
N GLU A 381 9.24 -22.42 -16.74
CA GLU A 381 8.71 -23.44 -15.83
C GLU A 381 7.87 -22.80 -14.72
N CYS A 382 8.42 -21.78 -14.07
CA CYS A 382 7.79 -21.08 -12.95
C CYS A 382 7.16 -19.74 -13.37
N ASN A 383 7.17 -19.39 -14.67
CA ASN A 383 6.70 -18.11 -15.19
C ASN A 383 7.28 -16.88 -14.46
N GLY A 384 8.57 -16.95 -14.11
CA GLY A 384 9.29 -15.88 -13.41
C GLY A 384 8.97 -15.75 -11.92
N VAL A 385 8.26 -16.70 -11.31
CA VAL A 385 7.99 -16.73 -9.86
C VAL A 385 9.23 -17.18 -9.07
N GLY A 386 9.96 -18.17 -9.59
CA GLY A 386 11.16 -18.74 -8.95
C GLY A 386 10.91 -19.93 -8.04
N SER A 387 9.66 -20.16 -7.64
CA SER A 387 9.27 -21.24 -6.75
C SER A 387 7.98 -21.93 -7.20
N HIS A 388 7.76 -23.13 -6.67
CA HIS A 388 6.50 -23.87 -6.76
C HIS A 388 5.98 -24.12 -5.35
N GLN A 389 4.67 -24.27 -5.21
CA GLN A 389 4.05 -24.72 -3.97
C GLN A 389 3.91 -26.23 -4.02
N GLU A 390 4.55 -26.92 -3.09
CA GLU A 390 4.47 -28.35 -2.90
C GLU A 390 3.46 -28.66 -1.78
N PRO A 391 2.37 -29.37 -2.05
CA PRO A 391 1.41 -29.82 -1.04
C PRO A 391 2.05 -30.59 0.13
N GLN A 392 1.63 -30.29 1.37
CA GLN A 392 1.99 -31.01 2.60
C GLN A 392 0.74 -31.60 3.27
N PRO A 393 0.28 -32.78 2.85
CA PRO A 393 -0.95 -33.41 3.36
C PRO A 393 -0.94 -33.60 4.88
N GLU A 394 0.23 -33.81 5.48
CA GLU A 394 0.43 -33.96 6.92
C GLU A 394 0.06 -32.71 7.74
N LYS A 395 0.11 -31.52 7.13
CA LYS A 395 -0.35 -30.28 7.78
C LYS A 395 -1.87 -30.12 7.71
N LEU A 396 -2.49 -30.77 6.73
CA LEU A 396 -3.92 -30.73 6.51
C LEU A 396 -4.62 -31.78 7.38
N ILE A 397 -4.15 -33.02 7.33
CA ILE A 397 -4.71 -34.16 8.06
C ILE A 397 -3.93 -34.35 9.36
N VAL A 398 -4.45 -33.74 10.42
CA VAL A 398 -3.80 -33.73 11.75
C VAL A 398 -4.26 -34.90 12.64
N GLN A 399 -5.42 -35.48 12.35
CA GLN A 399 -6.04 -36.57 13.12
C GLN A 399 -6.54 -37.66 12.16
N PRO A 400 -5.62 -38.41 11.51
CA PRO A 400 -5.97 -39.39 10.47
C PRO A 400 -6.90 -40.51 10.96
N GLU A 401 -7.02 -40.72 12.26
CA GLU A 401 -7.93 -41.67 12.91
C GLU A 401 -9.40 -41.21 12.95
N LYS A 402 -9.70 -39.98 12.51
CA LYS A 402 -11.06 -39.44 12.46
C LYS A 402 -11.59 -39.36 11.02
N PRO A 403 -12.92 -39.28 10.84
CA PRO A 403 -13.52 -38.97 9.54
C PRO A 403 -13.28 -37.54 9.07
N LEU A 404 -13.32 -37.32 7.75
CA LEU A 404 -13.06 -36.03 7.11
C LEU A 404 -13.89 -34.90 7.72
N THR A 405 -15.19 -35.10 7.91
CA THR A 405 -16.09 -34.09 8.46
C THR A 405 -16.12 -34.02 9.99
N ARG A 406 -15.51 -35.00 10.66
CA ARG A 406 -15.48 -35.13 12.12
C ARG A 406 -14.11 -34.83 12.74
N GLY A 407 -13.27 -34.09 12.01
CA GLY A 407 -12.05 -33.49 12.55
C GLY A 407 -10.75 -34.16 12.13
N ALA A 408 -10.74 -35.01 11.09
CA ALA A 408 -9.48 -35.51 10.52
C ALA A 408 -8.59 -34.38 10.02
N MET A 409 -9.23 -33.38 9.42
CA MET A 409 -8.61 -32.24 8.80
C MET A 409 -8.64 -31.01 9.71
N TYR A 410 -7.54 -30.26 9.73
CA TYR A 410 -7.48 -28.92 10.29
C TYR A 410 -7.48 -27.90 9.15
N SER A 411 -8.62 -27.23 8.94
CA SER A 411 -8.74 -26.16 7.94
C SER A 411 -9.71 -25.06 8.39
N PRO A 412 -9.23 -23.86 8.76
CA PRO A 412 -10.04 -22.79 9.30
C PRO A 412 -10.95 -22.22 8.21
N GLY A 413 -12.26 -22.28 8.44
CA GLY A 413 -13.29 -21.88 7.48
C GLY A 413 -13.86 -23.04 6.65
N PHE A 414 -13.17 -24.18 6.58
CA PHE A 414 -13.66 -25.38 5.89
C PHE A 414 -14.13 -26.49 6.85
N PHE A 415 -13.52 -26.67 8.02
CA PHE A 415 -13.84 -27.73 9.00
C PHE A 415 -13.49 -27.38 10.46
N PRO A 416 -14.04 -28.09 11.49
CA PRO A 416 -14.99 -29.21 11.41
C PRO A 416 -16.44 -28.78 11.05
N ASN A 417 -16.81 -27.51 11.22
CA ASN A 417 -18.16 -27.00 10.94
C ASN A 417 -18.18 -25.89 9.87
N GLY A 418 -17.34 -26.02 8.83
CA GLY A 418 -17.13 -25.01 7.79
C GLY A 418 -17.75 -25.34 6.44
N TYR A 419 -17.24 -24.74 5.36
CA TYR A 419 -17.81 -24.81 4.01
C TYR A 419 -17.96 -26.23 3.43
N LEU A 420 -17.02 -27.14 3.72
CA LEU A 420 -17.02 -28.51 3.20
C LEU A 420 -17.76 -29.51 4.12
N GLY A 421 -18.06 -29.13 5.37
CA GLY A 421 -18.72 -30.01 6.36
C GLY A 421 -20.16 -29.62 6.72
N LYS A 422 -20.62 -28.43 6.31
CA LYS A 422 -21.94 -27.91 6.71
C LYS A 422 -22.97 -28.02 5.58
N PRO A 423 -24.15 -28.63 5.82
CA PRO A 423 -25.24 -28.70 4.84
C PRO A 423 -25.63 -27.33 4.27
N TYR A 424 -26.16 -27.32 3.04
CA TYR A 424 -26.52 -26.13 2.26
C TYR A 424 -25.36 -25.28 1.72
N ASN A 425 -24.11 -25.74 1.85
CA ASN A 425 -22.95 -25.15 1.19
C ASN A 425 -22.54 -25.98 -0.04
N GLY A 426 -22.12 -25.34 -1.13
CA GLY A 426 -21.70 -26.06 -2.35
C GLY A 426 -20.56 -27.06 -2.10
N GLY A 427 -19.58 -26.70 -1.28
CA GLY A 427 -18.46 -27.58 -0.93
C GLY A 427 -18.88 -28.87 -0.23
N TYR A 428 -19.89 -28.81 0.64
CA TYR A 428 -20.44 -30.01 1.28
C TYR A 428 -20.97 -31.00 0.25
N TYR A 429 -21.78 -30.55 -0.70
CA TYR A 429 -22.33 -31.42 -1.76
C TYR A 429 -21.25 -31.96 -2.70
N MET A 430 -20.18 -31.19 -2.94
CA MET A 430 -19.03 -31.68 -3.71
C MET A 430 -18.30 -32.83 -3.01
N VAL A 431 -18.11 -32.76 -1.68
CA VAL A 431 -17.51 -33.85 -0.91
C VAL A 431 -18.42 -35.08 -0.86
N GLN A 432 -19.73 -34.88 -0.74
CA GLN A 432 -20.72 -35.98 -0.78
C GLN A 432 -20.76 -36.68 -2.16
N ALA A 433 -20.65 -35.91 -3.25
CA ALA A 433 -20.54 -36.46 -4.59
C ALA A 433 -19.22 -37.22 -4.81
N LEU A 434 -18.11 -36.73 -4.24
CA LEU A 434 -16.81 -37.42 -4.25
C LEU A 434 -16.89 -38.74 -3.47
N ALA A 435 -17.50 -38.71 -2.28
CA ALA A 435 -17.76 -39.89 -1.45
C ALA A 435 -18.55 -40.98 -2.18
N SER A 436 -19.64 -40.59 -2.85
CA SER A 436 -20.45 -41.51 -3.66
C SER A 436 -19.65 -42.15 -4.81
N CYS A 437 -18.69 -41.42 -5.39
CA CYS A 437 -17.89 -41.89 -6.51
C CYS A 437 -16.73 -42.83 -6.08
N TYR A 438 -16.12 -42.56 -4.92
CA TYR A 438 -14.94 -43.28 -4.44
C TYR A 438 -15.22 -44.23 -3.26
N GLY A 439 -16.47 -44.34 -2.82
CA GLY A 439 -16.92 -45.37 -1.87
C GLY A 439 -16.51 -45.15 -0.42
N PHE A 440 -16.54 -43.91 0.07
CA PHE A 440 -16.31 -43.59 1.49
C PHE A 440 -17.44 -42.73 2.06
N ASP A 441 -17.66 -42.77 3.37
CA ASP A 441 -18.57 -41.87 4.07
C ASP A 441 -17.78 -40.71 4.71
N PRO A 442 -18.04 -39.44 4.34
CA PRO A 442 -17.32 -38.30 4.90
C PRO A 442 -17.48 -38.12 6.41
N GLU A 443 -18.57 -38.60 7.02
CA GLU A 443 -18.87 -38.49 8.45
C GLU A 443 -18.45 -39.70 9.26
N GLU A 444 -18.40 -40.89 8.66
CA GLU A 444 -18.16 -42.15 9.39
C GLU A 444 -16.81 -42.80 9.08
N THR A 445 -16.30 -42.69 7.85
CA THR A 445 -15.05 -43.36 7.45
C THR A 445 -13.82 -42.57 7.91
N PRO A 446 -12.97 -43.12 8.80
CA PRO A 446 -11.69 -42.50 9.16
C PRO A 446 -10.77 -42.29 7.96
N TRP A 447 -9.96 -41.22 7.98
CA TRP A 447 -9.07 -40.90 6.85
C TRP A 447 -8.11 -42.05 6.51
N ASN A 448 -7.53 -42.70 7.51
CA ASN A 448 -6.62 -43.84 7.34
C ASN A 448 -7.30 -45.11 6.80
N GLU A 449 -8.63 -45.18 6.83
CA GLU A 449 -9.42 -46.29 6.28
C GLU A 449 -9.94 -46.02 4.86
N MET A 450 -9.79 -44.79 4.35
CA MET A 450 -10.07 -44.44 2.95
C MET A 450 -9.06 -45.09 2.00
N THR A 451 -9.49 -45.42 0.78
CA THR A 451 -8.57 -45.91 -0.27
C THR A 451 -7.58 -44.82 -0.69
N GLU A 452 -6.40 -45.21 -1.17
CA GLU A 452 -5.40 -44.27 -1.67
C GLU A 452 -5.94 -43.43 -2.84
N GLU A 453 -6.78 -44.00 -3.70
CA GLU A 453 -7.42 -43.24 -4.78
C GLU A 453 -8.38 -42.17 -4.24
N ALA A 454 -9.18 -42.48 -3.22
CA ALA A 454 -10.10 -41.54 -2.58
C ALA A 454 -9.34 -40.39 -1.89
N GLN A 455 -8.27 -40.71 -1.17
CA GLN A 455 -7.40 -39.71 -0.54
C GLN A 455 -6.76 -38.80 -1.59
N LYS A 456 -6.23 -39.36 -2.68
CA LYS A 456 -5.61 -38.60 -3.77
C LYS A 456 -6.64 -37.71 -4.48
N ALA A 457 -7.83 -38.23 -4.74
CA ALA A 457 -8.91 -37.48 -5.37
C ALA A 457 -9.38 -36.30 -4.50
N PHE A 458 -9.45 -36.48 -3.19
CA PHE A 458 -9.77 -35.40 -2.25
C PHE A 458 -8.66 -34.33 -2.22
N LEU A 459 -7.38 -34.71 -2.18
CA LEU A 459 -6.28 -33.74 -2.07
C LEU A 459 -6.02 -32.99 -3.38
N PHE A 460 -5.99 -33.70 -4.52
CA PHE A 460 -5.49 -33.19 -5.80
C PHE A 460 -6.56 -33.06 -6.89
N GLY A 461 -7.76 -33.58 -6.65
CA GLY A 461 -8.89 -33.49 -7.56
C GLY A 461 -9.11 -34.74 -8.41
N THR A 462 -10.19 -34.71 -9.19
CA THR A 462 -10.61 -35.79 -10.08
C THR A 462 -10.27 -35.47 -11.53
N GLU A 463 -9.87 -36.48 -12.30
CA GLU A 463 -9.66 -36.34 -13.75
C GLU A 463 -11.01 -36.28 -14.50
N GLU A 464 -12.00 -37.03 -14.00
CA GLU A 464 -13.35 -37.10 -14.52
C GLU A 464 -14.31 -36.11 -13.82
N GLU A 465 -15.42 -35.79 -14.48
CA GLU A 465 -16.48 -34.96 -13.90
C GLU A 465 -17.37 -35.80 -12.98
N ILE A 466 -17.59 -35.30 -11.76
CA ILE A 466 -18.54 -35.87 -10.81
C ILE A 466 -19.89 -35.15 -10.93
N THR A 467 -20.98 -35.88 -10.68
CA THR A 467 -22.33 -35.30 -10.67
C THR A 467 -22.63 -34.77 -9.28
N VAL A 468 -22.79 -33.45 -9.15
CA VAL A 468 -23.07 -32.76 -7.89
C VAL A 468 -24.53 -32.32 -7.87
N SER A 469 -25.24 -32.68 -6.80
CA SER A 469 -26.62 -32.27 -6.55
C SER A 469 -26.67 -31.42 -5.28
N GLU A 470 -26.91 -30.13 -5.44
CA GLU A 470 -26.99 -29.16 -4.35
C GLU A 470 -28.44 -28.87 -3.98
N GLU A 471 -28.74 -28.73 -2.69
CA GLU A 471 -30.04 -28.30 -2.20
C GLU A 471 -29.91 -26.94 -1.51
N SER A 472 -30.77 -25.98 -1.89
CA SER A 472 -30.82 -24.67 -1.24
C SER A 472 -31.62 -24.73 0.08
N ARG A 473 -31.42 -23.73 0.95
CA ARG A 473 -32.24 -23.55 2.17
C ARG A 473 -33.74 -23.40 1.90
N THR A 474 -34.12 -23.10 0.66
CA THR A 474 -35.51 -22.95 0.23
C THR A 474 -36.04 -24.21 -0.47
N GLY A 475 -35.32 -25.34 -0.39
CA GLY A 475 -35.70 -26.62 -0.99
C GLY A 475 -35.55 -26.71 -2.51
N ARG A 476 -34.78 -25.80 -3.16
CA ARG A 476 -34.51 -25.89 -4.60
C ARG A 476 -33.27 -26.73 -4.84
N THR A 477 -33.39 -27.75 -5.69
CA THR A 477 -32.27 -28.62 -6.06
C THR A 477 -31.65 -28.21 -7.38
N ARG A 478 -30.31 -28.15 -7.44
CA ARG A 478 -29.55 -27.89 -8.67
C ARG A 478 -28.54 -29.02 -8.88
N THR A 479 -28.66 -29.72 -10.01
CA THR A 479 -27.71 -30.77 -10.40
C THR A 479 -26.86 -30.31 -11.56
N TYR A 480 -25.54 -30.53 -11.47
CA TYR A 480 -24.58 -30.21 -12.52
C TYR A 480 -23.39 -31.17 -12.48
N ARG A 481 -22.66 -31.25 -13.60
CA ARG A 481 -21.39 -31.98 -13.66
C ARG A 481 -20.23 -31.01 -13.48
N ALA A 482 -19.29 -31.36 -12.63
CA ALA A 482 -18.09 -30.58 -12.39
C ALA A 482 -16.93 -31.48 -12.00
N ARG A 483 -15.70 -31.08 -12.33
CA ARG A 483 -14.51 -31.71 -11.78
C ARG A 483 -14.31 -31.24 -10.36
N PHE A 484 -13.99 -32.17 -9.45
CA PHE A 484 -13.54 -31.78 -8.12
C PHE A 484 -12.10 -31.28 -8.25
N PRO A 485 -11.80 -30.00 -7.93
CA PRO A 485 -10.47 -29.45 -8.14
C PRO A 485 -9.43 -29.96 -7.12
N GLY A 486 -9.87 -30.72 -6.11
CA GLY A 486 -9.04 -31.11 -4.97
C GLY A 486 -8.93 -29.99 -3.93
N PHE A 487 -8.62 -30.34 -2.69
CA PHE A 487 -8.37 -29.37 -1.63
C PHE A 487 -7.28 -28.36 -2.04
N TYR A 488 -6.13 -28.84 -2.55
CA TYR A 488 -5.05 -27.97 -3.00
C TYR A 488 -5.40 -27.13 -4.23
N GLY A 489 -6.36 -27.57 -5.04
CA GLY A 489 -6.94 -26.75 -6.10
C GLY A 489 -7.79 -25.60 -5.56
N PHE A 490 -8.59 -25.83 -4.51
CA PHE A 490 -9.39 -24.78 -3.86
C PHE A 490 -8.52 -23.71 -3.20
N ILE A 491 -7.44 -24.10 -2.53
CA ILE A 491 -6.59 -23.16 -1.78
C ILE A 491 -5.42 -22.60 -2.58
N ARG A 492 -5.25 -22.99 -3.85
CA ARG A 492 -4.07 -22.68 -4.69
C ARG A 492 -3.69 -21.19 -4.70
N ASP A 493 -4.68 -20.31 -4.68
CA ASP A 493 -4.47 -18.87 -4.77
C ASP A 493 -4.39 -18.18 -3.39
N TRP A 494 -4.72 -18.88 -2.29
CA TRP A 494 -4.84 -18.31 -0.94
C TRP A 494 -3.82 -18.86 0.08
N ASP A 495 -3.25 -20.06 -0.11
CA ASP A 495 -2.22 -20.63 0.79
C ASP A 495 -0.82 -20.04 0.54
N ILE A 496 -0.73 -18.72 0.55
CA ILE A 496 0.47 -17.96 0.20
C ILE A 496 1.56 -18.09 1.30
N GLY A 497 1.15 -18.32 2.55
CA GLY A 497 2.03 -18.43 3.72
C GLY A 497 2.62 -19.83 3.95
N GLY A 498 2.29 -20.82 3.11
CA GLY A 498 2.75 -22.19 3.28
C GLY A 498 2.12 -22.91 4.49
N THR A 499 0.84 -22.63 4.74
CA THR A 499 0.08 -23.26 5.81
C THR A 499 -0.16 -24.74 5.49
N TYR A 500 -0.53 -25.05 4.25
CA TYR A 500 -0.75 -26.43 3.78
C TYR A 500 0.23 -26.86 2.70
N THR A 501 1.00 -25.92 2.17
CA THR A 501 2.00 -26.12 1.13
C THR A 501 3.38 -25.68 1.63
N LYS A 502 4.42 -26.20 0.98
CA LYS A 502 5.82 -25.80 1.17
C LYS A 502 6.29 -25.14 -0.10
N THR A 503 6.81 -23.92 0.02
CA THR A 503 7.42 -23.25 -1.12
C THR A 503 8.78 -23.87 -1.39
N ILE A 504 8.94 -24.51 -2.55
CA ILE A 504 10.21 -25.08 -2.99
C ILE A 504 10.80 -24.27 -4.16
N PRO A 505 12.13 -24.10 -4.23
CA PRO A 505 12.77 -23.47 -5.37
C PRO A 505 12.47 -24.23 -6.67
N CYS A 506 12.24 -23.51 -7.77
CA CYS A 506 12.01 -24.10 -9.07
C CYS A 506 13.21 -24.95 -9.50
N SER A 507 12.98 -26.20 -9.92
CA SER A 507 14.04 -27.13 -10.33
C SER A 507 14.86 -26.63 -11.53
N LYS A 508 14.22 -25.92 -12.47
CA LYS A 508 14.87 -25.45 -13.72
C LYS A 508 15.73 -24.21 -13.54
N CYS A 509 15.24 -23.20 -12.83
CA CYS A 509 16.00 -21.96 -12.59
C CYS A 509 16.66 -21.90 -11.21
N ARG A 510 16.42 -22.88 -10.34
CA ARG A 510 16.93 -22.95 -8.96
C ARG A 510 16.65 -21.67 -8.15
N GLY A 511 15.46 -21.10 -8.32
CA GLY A 511 15.08 -19.84 -7.67
C GLY A 511 15.40 -18.57 -8.47
N ALA A 512 16.21 -18.66 -9.54
CA ALA A 512 16.72 -17.47 -10.23
C ALA A 512 15.71 -16.70 -11.08
N ARG A 513 14.50 -17.24 -11.28
CA ARG A 513 13.37 -16.63 -12.02
C ARG A 513 13.62 -16.33 -13.51
N LEU A 514 14.85 -16.45 -13.99
CA LEU A 514 15.28 -16.11 -15.34
C LEU A 514 15.69 -17.34 -16.16
N ARG A 515 15.77 -17.16 -17.48
CA ARG A 515 16.31 -18.17 -18.40
C ARG A 515 17.84 -18.27 -18.28
N PRO A 516 18.42 -19.47 -18.53
CA PRO A 516 19.88 -19.69 -18.44
C PRO A 516 20.70 -18.75 -19.33
N GLU A 517 20.16 -18.37 -20.49
CA GLU A 517 20.78 -17.43 -21.43
C GLU A 517 21.03 -16.03 -20.86
N TYR A 518 20.25 -15.56 -19.89
CA TYR A 518 20.48 -14.27 -19.24
C TYR A 518 21.29 -14.41 -17.96
N LEU A 519 21.21 -15.57 -17.29
CA LEU A 519 22.06 -15.92 -16.14
C LEU A 519 23.52 -16.17 -16.54
N ALA A 520 23.79 -16.44 -17.82
CA ALA A 520 25.14 -16.58 -18.36
C ALA A 520 25.89 -15.25 -18.47
N VAL A 521 25.20 -14.11 -18.33
CA VAL A 521 25.83 -12.79 -18.24
C VAL A 521 26.20 -12.55 -16.78
N THR A 522 27.43 -12.14 -16.54
CA THR A 522 28.02 -11.95 -15.22
C THR A 522 28.74 -10.62 -15.11
N LEU A 523 28.79 -10.08 -13.90
CA LEU A 523 29.52 -8.89 -13.53
C LEU A 523 30.49 -9.29 -12.40
N GLN A 524 31.80 -9.17 -12.65
CA GLN A 524 32.84 -9.72 -11.76
C GLN A 524 32.63 -11.20 -11.39
N GLY A 525 32.13 -12.00 -12.33
CA GLY A 525 31.86 -13.43 -12.12
C GLY A 525 30.53 -13.75 -11.43
N PHE A 526 29.74 -12.76 -11.05
CA PHE A 526 28.41 -12.96 -10.46
C PHE A 526 27.30 -12.65 -11.48
N ASN A 527 26.34 -13.56 -11.64
CA ASN A 527 25.14 -13.27 -12.43
C ASN A 527 24.14 -12.41 -11.64
N ILE A 528 23.11 -11.89 -12.32
CA ILE A 528 22.12 -10.99 -11.68
C ILE A 528 21.40 -11.62 -10.49
N TYR A 529 21.15 -12.93 -10.51
CA TYR A 529 20.49 -13.61 -9.40
C TYR A 529 21.42 -13.70 -8.19
N GLN A 530 22.69 -14.08 -8.39
CA GLN A 530 23.71 -14.11 -7.34
C GLN A 530 23.89 -12.73 -6.69
N LEU A 531 23.94 -11.67 -7.51
CA LEU A 531 23.97 -10.28 -7.04
C LEU A 531 22.69 -9.88 -6.28
N SER A 532 21.56 -10.50 -6.59
CA SER A 532 20.29 -10.19 -5.95
C SER A 532 20.06 -10.92 -4.62
N VAL A 533 20.67 -12.10 -4.42
CA VAL A 533 20.52 -12.89 -3.18
C VAL A 533 21.63 -12.64 -2.16
N MET A 534 22.75 -12.02 -2.56
CA MET A 534 23.79 -11.61 -1.62
C MET A 534 23.29 -10.51 -0.67
N PRO A 535 23.79 -10.46 0.58
CA PRO A 535 23.51 -9.35 1.47
C PRO A 535 23.90 -8.00 0.87
N LEU A 536 23.13 -6.95 1.13
CA LEU A 536 23.36 -5.61 0.56
C LEU A 536 24.76 -5.06 0.87
N HIS A 537 25.32 -5.39 2.04
CA HIS A 537 26.67 -4.97 2.41
C HIS A 537 27.77 -5.65 1.57
N GLU A 538 27.54 -6.87 1.07
CA GLU A 538 28.44 -7.53 0.11
C GLU A 538 28.24 -6.95 -1.29
N LEU A 539 26.98 -6.74 -1.69
CA LEU A 539 26.65 -6.12 -2.97
C LEU A 539 27.31 -4.75 -3.13
N LEU A 540 27.32 -3.93 -2.07
CA LEU A 540 27.98 -2.64 -2.10
C LEU A 540 29.48 -2.78 -2.42
N LYS A 541 30.17 -3.78 -1.81
CA LYS A 541 31.60 -4.04 -2.09
C LYS A 541 31.81 -4.40 -3.56
N VAL A 542 30.93 -5.22 -4.15
CA VAL A 542 31.00 -5.59 -5.57
C VAL A 542 30.82 -4.34 -6.45
N VAL A 543 29.79 -3.52 -6.19
CA VAL A 543 29.49 -2.32 -6.99
C VAL A 543 30.59 -1.26 -6.88
N ILE A 544 31.18 -1.07 -5.69
CA ILE A 544 32.32 -0.16 -5.48
C ILE A 544 33.55 -0.64 -6.24
N ASN A 545 33.78 -1.93 -6.38
CA ASN A 545 34.98 -2.46 -7.04
C ASN A 545 34.83 -2.63 -8.57
N LEU A 546 33.69 -2.23 -9.17
CA LEU A 546 33.49 -2.37 -10.61
C LEU A 546 34.54 -1.59 -11.42
N PRO A 547 35.16 -2.21 -12.45
CA PRO A 547 36.18 -1.58 -13.25
C PRO A 547 35.60 -0.45 -14.11
N ASN A 548 36.33 0.67 -14.22
CA ASN A 548 35.95 1.81 -15.07
C ASN A 548 36.30 1.59 -16.57
N ARG A 549 36.43 0.34 -17.05
CA ARG A 549 37.03 0.03 -18.36
C ARG A 549 36.05 0.19 -19.53
N GLY A 550 36.51 0.83 -20.60
CA GLY A 550 36.02 0.67 -21.99
C GLY A 550 34.69 1.33 -22.36
N ILE A 551 34.50 2.63 -22.09
CA ILE A 551 33.19 3.27 -22.28
C ILE A 551 33.35 4.65 -22.96
N GLU A 552 32.88 4.75 -24.19
CA GLU A 552 32.67 6.03 -24.90
C GLU A 552 31.50 6.83 -24.29
N ASP A 553 30.60 6.17 -23.53
CA ASP A 553 29.46 6.69 -22.76
C ASP A 553 29.73 6.88 -21.24
N LYS A 554 30.68 7.76 -20.87
CA LYS A 554 31.01 8.02 -19.45
C LYS A 554 29.83 8.48 -18.57
N GLY A 555 28.76 9.04 -19.14
CA GLY A 555 27.66 9.63 -18.36
C GLY A 555 26.72 8.61 -17.72
N ILE A 556 26.15 7.70 -18.52
CA ILE A 556 25.01 6.88 -18.08
C ILE A 556 25.45 5.80 -17.08
N VAL A 557 26.55 5.09 -17.36
CA VAL A 557 27.04 4.01 -16.50
C VAL A 557 27.57 4.55 -15.17
N TRP A 558 28.30 5.67 -15.22
CA TRP A 558 28.79 6.33 -14.00
C TRP A 558 27.63 6.79 -13.12
N ASN A 559 26.67 7.54 -13.69
CA ASN A 559 25.52 8.03 -12.94
C ASN A 559 24.68 6.88 -12.36
N THR A 560 24.48 5.81 -13.14
CA THR A 560 23.77 4.60 -12.67
C THR A 560 24.49 3.95 -11.50
N ARG A 561 25.81 3.80 -11.57
CA ARG A 561 26.62 3.22 -10.50
C ARG A 561 26.58 4.08 -9.23
N GLN A 562 26.72 5.40 -9.36
CA GLN A 562 26.67 6.31 -8.21
C GLN A 562 25.30 6.22 -7.50
N LYS A 563 24.19 6.23 -8.25
CA LYS A 563 22.84 6.04 -7.69
C LYS A 563 22.69 4.72 -6.94
N VAL A 564 23.27 3.63 -7.44
CA VAL A 564 23.26 2.34 -6.74
C VAL A 564 24.07 2.41 -5.44
N ILE A 565 25.25 3.02 -5.47
CA ILE A 565 26.12 3.18 -4.29
C ILE A 565 25.41 4.01 -3.22
N GLU A 566 24.84 5.16 -3.57
CA GLU A 566 24.11 6.04 -2.65
C GLU A 566 22.95 5.31 -1.96
N ARG A 567 22.12 4.59 -2.75
CA ARG A 567 20.99 3.82 -2.22
C ARG A 567 21.44 2.68 -1.30
N LEU A 568 22.47 1.94 -1.70
CA LEU A 568 23.01 0.84 -0.88
C LEU A 568 23.66 1.34 0.42
N GLN A 569 24.42 2.45 0.35
CA GLN A 569 25.03 3.08 1.53
C GLN A 569 23.97 3.54 2.52
N PHE A 570 22.92 4.22 2.06
CA PHE A 570 21.81 4.61 2.92
C PHE A 570 21.16 3.39 3.57
N LEU A 571 20.82 2.35 2.78
CA LEU A 571 20.21 1.12 3.31
C LEU A 571 21.09 0.46 4.38
N MET A 572 22.42 0.50 4.24
CA MET A 572 23.33 0.00 5.26
C MET A 572 23.31 0.86 6.53
N GLN A 573 23.33 2.19 6.38
CA GLN A 573 23.34 3.12 7.51
C GLN A 573 22.06 3.05 8.36
N VAL A 574 20.91 2.77 7.73
CA VAL A 574 19.62 2.58 8.44
C VAL A 574 19.34 1.14 8.87
N GLY A 575 20.38 0.31 8.96
CA GLY A 575 20.32 -1.03 9.54
C GLY A 575 19.76 -2.11 8.60
N LEU A 576 19.59 -1.86 7.30
CA LEU A 576 19.06 -2.82 6.32
C LEU A 576 20.12 -3.57 5.52
N GLY A 577 21.40 -3.44 5.90
CA GLY A 577 22.54 -4.06 5.19
C GLY A 577 22.51 -5.60 5.13
N TYR A 578 21.70 -6.25 5.97
CA TYR A 578 21.52 -7.70 5.98
C TYR A 578 20.47 -8.21 4.97
N LEU A 579 19.64 -7.32 4.44
CA LEU A 579 18.66 -7.70 3.42
C LEU A 579 19.38 -8.09 2.11
N ASN A 580 18.62 -8.61 1.17
CA ASN A 580 19.07 -8.82 -0.21
C ASN A 580 17.98 -8.31 -1.16
N LEU A 581 18.33 -8.09 -2.43
CA LEU A 581 17.43 -7.50 -3.42
C LEU A 581 16.28 -8.44 -3.82
N ASP A 582 16.43 -9.76 -3.70
CA ASP A 582 15.40 -10.74 -4.07
C ASP A 582 14.38 -11.00 -2.94
N ARG A 583 14.62 -10.48 -1.72
CA ARG A 583 13.71 -10.64 -0.58
C ARG A 583 12.33 -10.08 -0.94
N PRO A 584 11.26 -10.88 -0.78
CA PRO A 584 9.90 -10.42 -1.06
C PRO A 584 9.51 -9.22 -0.20
N ALA A 585 8.92 -8.19 -0.81
CA ALA A 585 8.52 -6.99 -0.09
C ALA A 585 7.43 -7.26 0.96
N GLY A 586 6.61 -8.32 0.77
CA GLY A 586 5.57 -8.72 1.70
C GLY A 586 6.08 -9.30 3.03
N THR A 587 7.35 -9.73 3.11
CA THR A 587 7.96 -10.27 4.35
C THR A 587 8.69 -9.21 5.18
N LEU A 588 8.60 -7.94 4.76
CA LEU A 588 9.25 -6.83 5.45
C LEU A 588 8.40 -6.33 6.62
N SER A 589 9.06 -5.89 7.69
CA SER A 589 8.42 -5.15 8.77
C SER A 589 7.97 -3.76 8.29
N ALA A 590 7.07 -3.12 9.03
CA ALA A 590 6.60 -1.78 8.68
C ALA A 590 7.76 -0.76 8.57
N GLY A 591 8.69 -0.79 9.53
CA GLY A 591 9.89 0.06 9.50
C GLY A 591 10.85 -0.27 8.35
N GLU A 592 11.03 -1.56 8.02
CA GLU A 592 11.82 -1.95 6.84
C GLU A 592 11.23 -1.40 5.53
N VAL A 593 9.89 -1.49 5.35
CA VAL A 593 9.20 -0.95 4.16
C VAL A 593 9.39 0.56 4.03
N GLN A 594 9.20 1.29 5.11
CA GLN A 594 9.34 2.74 5.12
C GLN A 594 10.76 3.18 4.76
N ARG A 595 11.78 2.54 5.35
CA ARG A 595 13.19 2.79 5.05
C ARG A 595 13.55 2.44 3.60
N ILE A 596 13.00 1.36 3.06
CA ILE A 596 13.17 1.01 1.64
C ILE A 596 12.56 2.07 0.72
N ARG A 597 11.39 2.64 1.05
CA ARG A 597 10.81 3.75 0.27
C ARG A 597 11.68 5.00 0.31
N LEU A 598 12.22 5.34 1.48
CA LEU A 598 13.14 6.48 1.63
C LEU A 598 14.40 6.31 0.78
N ALA A 599 14.93 5.09 0.68
CA ALA A 599 16.07 4.79 -0.19
C ALA A 599 15.75 5.09 -1.67
N GLY A 600 14.54 4.79 -2.13
CA GLY A 600 14.09 5.12 -3.48
C GLY A 600 14.18 6.62 -3.79
N LEU A 601 13.79 7.45 -2.82
CA LEU A 601 13.77 8.92 -2.94
C LEU A 601 15.15 9.55 -3.00
N LEU A 602 16.09 9.10 -2.16
CA LEU A 602 17.45 9.65 -2.10
C LEU A 602 18.19 9.61 -3.45
N GLY A 603 17.93 8.59 -4.27
CA GLY A 603 18.55 8.44 -5.61
C GLY A 603 17.74 8.99 -6.79
N SER A 604 16.54 9.53 -6.53
CA SER A 604 15.61 9.98 -7.58
C SER A 604 16.03 11.30 -8.23
N GLY A 605 16.70 12.18 -7.47
CA GLY A 605 17.02 13.54 -7.89
C GLY A 605 15.81 14.48 -7.97
N LEU A 606 14.67 14.09 -7.39
CA LEU A 606 13.46 14.92 -7.34
C LEU A 606 13.66 16.10 -6.38
N THR A 607 13.28 17.29 -6.84
CA THR A 607 13.37 18.56 -6.09
C THR A 607 12.00 19.22 -6.01
N SER A 608 11.83 20.19 -5.12
CA SER A 608 10.58 20.94 -4.95
C SER A 608 9.39 20.09 -4.50
N LEU A 609 9.63 18.90 -3.93
CA LEU A 609 8.60 18.06 -3.33
C LEU A 609 8.32 18.47 -1.89
N THR A 610 7.09 18.19 -1.43
CA THR A 610 6.75 18.13 0.00
C THR A 610 6.68 16.66 0.40
N LEU A 611 7.62 16.21 1.23
CA LEU A 611 7.65 14.83 1.72
C LEU A 611 6.93 14.78 3.08
N LEU A 612 5.89 13.95 3.19
CA LEU A 612 5.20 13.70 4.45
C LEU A 612 5.64 12.34 4.99
N LEU A 613 6.20 12.31 6.20
CA LEU A 613 6.65 11.08 6.84
C LEU A 613 5.94 10.91 8.19
N ASP A 614 5.47 9.69 8.44
CA ASP A 614 4.82 9.34 9.72
C ASP A 614 5.71 8.37 10.49
N GLU A 615 6.27 8.82 11.62
CA GLU A 615 7.12 8.07 12.56
C GLU A 615 8.24 7.24 11.89
N PRO A 616 9.12 7.82 11.06
CA PRO A 616 10.18 7.09 10.36
C PRO A 616 11.23 6.45 11.27
N THR A 617 11.31 6.83 12.56
CA THR A 617 12.19 6.17 13.54
C THR A 617 11.65 4.86 14.09
N ARG A 618 10.42 4.47 13.71
CA ARG A 618 9.77 3.24 14.18
C ARG A 618 10.65 1.99 14.03
N GLY A 619 10.87 1.30 15.14
CA GLY A 619 11.66 0.06 15.19
C GLY A 619 13.13 0.27 14.77
N LEU A 620 13.67 1.48 14.92
CA LEU A 620 15.10 1.75 14.80
C LEU A 620 15.78 1.68 16.16
N HIS A 621 16.99 1.13 16.17
CA HIS A 621 17.88 1.29 17.31
C HIS A 621 18.39 2.75 17.35
N PRO A 622 18.62 3.36 18.53
CA PRO A 622 19.08 4.75 18.63
C PRO A 622 20.33 5.08 17.79
N SER A 623 21.23 4.12 17.59
CA SER A 623 22.40 4.31 16.70
C SER A 623 22.07 4.48 15.22
N GLU A 624 20.92 3.99 14.78
CA GLU A 624 20.45 4.03 13.39
C GLU A 624 19.60 5.29 13.13
N VAL A 625 19.02 5.89 14.19
CA VAL A 625 18.24 7.15 14.11
C VAL A 625 19.06 8.28 13.51
N LYS A 626 20.35 8.38 13.87
CA LYS A 626 21.24 9.41 13.32
C LYS A 626 21.37 9.33 11.80
N ALA A 627 21.52 8.13 11.25
CA ALA A 627 21.58 7.93 9.80
C ALA A 627 20.29 8.34 9.08
N LEU A 628 19.14 8.09 9.71
CA LEU A 628 17.86 8.56 9.20
C LEU A 628 17.80 10.09 9.20
N ILE A 629 18.20 10.75 10.29
CA ILE A 629 18.25 12.22 10.38
C ILE A 629 19.13 12.80 9.26
N ASP A 630 20.33 12.25 9.06
CA ASP A 630 21.24 12.68 8.00
C ASP A 630 20.60 12.54 6.60
N ALA A 631 19.82 11.49 6.38
CA ALA A 631 19.08 11.29 5.13
C ALA A 631 17.91 12.27 4.95
N LEU A 632 17.16 12.58 6.01
CA LEU A 632 16.08 13.59 5.96
C LEU A 632 16.67 14.97 5.65
N ILE A 633 17.80 15.31 6.28
CA ILE A 633 18.57 16.52 6.00
C ILE A 633 19.07 16.53 4.55
N HIS A 634 19.56 15.40 4.04
CA HIS A 634 19.98 15.28 2.65
C HIS A 634 18.83 15.53 1.66
N LEU A 635 17.66 14.92 1.89
CA LEU A 635 16.45 15.14 1.09
C LEU A 635 16.04 16.62 1.10
N ARG A 636 16.06 17.26 2.28
CA ARG A 636 15.81 18.70 2.44
C ARG A 636 16.81 19.53 1.62
N ASN A 637 18.11 19.27 1.80
CA ASN A 637 19.17 20.01 1.11
C ASN A 637 19.12 19.84 -0.41
N GLY A 638 18.51 18.75 -0.91
CA GLY A 638 18.16 18.56 -2.32
C GLY A 638 17.08 19.51 -2.85
N GLY A 639 16.55 20.43 -2.03
CA GLY A 639 15.51 21.38 -2.42
C GLY A 639 14.09 20.90 -2.14
N ASN A 640 13.91 19.94 -1.25
CA ASN A 640 12.60 19.44 -0.82
C ASN A 640 12.19 20.03 0.54
N THR A 641 10.89 20.07 0.80
CA THR A 641 10.33 20.34 2.12
C THR A 641 10.01 19.01 2.79
N VAL A 642 10.48 18.80 4.02
CA VAL A 642 10.31 17.52 4.72
C VAL A 642 9.49 17.75 5.98
N ILE A 643 8.29 17.16 6.05
CA ILE A 643 7.39 17.26 7.20
C ILE A 643 7.29 15.87 7.83
N VAL A 644 7.63 15.77 9.11
CA VAL A 644 7.72 14.50 9.81
C VAL A 644 6.86 14.53 11.07
N VAL A 645 6.00 13.55 11.27
CA VAL A 645 5.38 13.30 12.59
C VAL A 645 6.35 12.45 13.39
N GLU A 646 6.84 12.98 14.51
CA GLU A 646 7.83 12.29 15.34
C GLU A 646 7.73 12.60 16.83
N HIS A 647 8.25 11.66 17.61
CA HIS A 647 8.34 11.72 19.06
C HIS A 647 9.78 11.49 19.57
N GLU A 648 10.69 11.07 18.70
CA GLU A 648 12.08 10.82 19.05
C GLU A 648 12.83 12.13 19.34
N PRO A 649 13.39 12.32 20.55
CA PRO A 649 14.08 13.55 20.93
C PRO A 649 15.18 13.96 19.95
N LEU A 650 16.00 13.02 19.47
CA LEU A 650 17.08 13.32 18.53
C LEU A 650 16.57 13.93 17.22
N VAL A 651 15.39 13.50 16.74
CA VAL A 651 14.78 14.05 15.51
C VAL A 651 14.18 15.42 15.78
N MET A 652 13.49 15.60 16.91
CA MET A 652 12.92 16.89 17.31
C MET A 652 14.00 17.97 17.45
N GLU A 653 15.14 17.63 18.04
CA GLU A 653 16.27 18.55 18.23
C GLU A 653 17.00 18.89 16.93
N SER A 654 16.99 17.98 15.96
CA SER A 654 17.64 18.19 14.66
C SER A 654 16.76 18.92 13.64
N ALA A 655 15.49 19.20 13.99
CA ALA A 655 14.53 19.87 13.13
C ALA A 655 14.88 21.35 12.90
N GLY A 656 14.62 21.86 11.70
CA GLY A 656 14.69 23.30 11.43
C GLY A 656 13.48 24.06 12.00
N TYR A 657 12.35 23.36 12.14
CA TYR A 657 11.10 23.89 12.69
C TYR A 657 10.35 22.79 13.43
N LEU A 658 9.73 23.12 14.56
CA LEU A 658 9.02 22.17 15.42
C LEU A 658 7.61 22.72 15.71
N ILE A 659 6.61 21.84 15.63
CA ILE A 659 5.20 22.15 15.95
C ILE A 659 4.74 21.16 17.02
N ASP A 660 4.38 21.66 18.19
CA ASP A 660 3.92 20.87 19.32
C ASP A 660 2.40 20.91 19.44
N MET A 661 1.74 19.76 19.35
CA MET A 661 0.29 19.60 19.41
C MET A 661 -0.18 19.08 20.76
N GLY A 662 -1.29 19.63 21.27
CA GLY A 662 -1.82 19.22 22.58
C GLY A 662 -3.04 20.04 23.00
N PRO A 663 -3.23 20.30 24.32
CA PRO A 663 -2.40 19.83 25.44
C PRO A 663 -2.58 18.36 25.81
N GLY A 664 -3.67 17.72 25.37
CA GLY A 664 -4.00 16.32 25.66
C GLY A 664 -4.35 15.51 24.42
N ALA A 665 -4.97 14.35 24.64
CA ALA A 665 -5.50 13.48 23.58
C ALA A 665 -6.99 13.75 23.31
N GLY A 666 -7.49 13.41 22.12
CA GLY A 666 -8.91 13.51 21.81
C GLY A 666 -9.45 14.93 21.92
N GLU A 667 -10.59 15.11 22.57
CA GLU A 667 -11.21 16.42 22.78
C GLU A 667 -10.32 17.41 23.56
N ALA A 668 -9.44 16.91 24.43
CA ALA A 668 -8.46 17.74 25.14
C ALA A 668 -7.27 18.16 24.25
N GLY A 669 -7.14 17.59 23.05
CA GLY A 669 -6.11 17.91 22.07
C GLY A 669 -6.54 18.93 21.02
N GLY A 670 -5.98 18.79 19.82
CA GLY A 670 -6.41 19.49 18.63
C GLY A 670 -6.00 20.96 18.56
N GLN A 671 -5.00 21.38 19.34
CA GLN A 671 -4.47 22.73 19.35
C GLN A 671 -2.95 22.72 19.16
N VAL A 672 -2.42 23.79 18.58
CA VAL A 672 -0.98 24.05 18.50
C VAL A 672 -0.57 24.75 19.78
N MET A 673 0.28 24.09 20.58
CA MET A 673 0.72 24.59 21.88
C MET A 673 1.95 25.50 21.77
N ALA A 674 2.84 25.16 20.85
CA ALA A 674 4.02 25.93 20.51
C ALA A 674 4.47 25.60 19.08
N GLN A 675 5.04 26.58 18.40
CA GLN A 675 5.67 26.39 17.09
C GLN A 675 6.88 27.33 16.97
N GLY A 676 7.93 26.91 16.29
CA GLY A 676 9.15 27.70 16.15
C GLY A 676 10.38 26.84 15.96
N GLN A 677 11.56 27.39 16.22
CA GLN A 677 12.78 26.58 16.30
C GLN A 677 12.72 25.66 17.54
N PRO A 678 13.41 24.49 17.54
CA PRO A 678 13.39 23.57 18.67
C PRO A 678 13.74 24.23 20.01
N ASP A 679 14.70 25.16 20.03
CA ASP A 679 15.07 25.89 21.25
C ASP A 679 13.97 26.85 21.76
N GLU A 680 13.12 27.36 20.88
CA GLU A 680 11.98 28.20 21.25
C GLU A 680 10.86 27.34 21.84
N VAL A 681 10.54 26.22 21.19
CA VAL A 681 9.56 25.24 21.70
C VAL A 681 10.03 24.66 23.03
N LYS A 682 11.33 24.39 23.21
CA LYS A 682 11.92 23.96 24.49
C LYS A 682 11.76 24.97 25.62
N ARG A 683 11.54 26.26 25.34
CA ARG A 683 11.25 27.27 26.38
C ARG A 683 9.76 27.36 26.72
N ALA A 684 8.89 26.74 25.92
CA ALA A 684 7.47 26.72 26.17
C ALA A 684 7.11 25.87 27.41
N GLY A 685 5.96 26.15 28.01
CA GLY A 685 5.44 25.41 29.17
C GLY A 685 4.78 24.07 28.82
N THR A 686 5.01 23.52 27.64
CA THR A 686 4.31 22.32 27.15
C THR A 686 4.88 21.03 27.73
N LEU A 687 4.11 19.93 27.65
CA LEU A 687 4.57 18.61 28.13
C LEU A 687 5.82 18.15 27.38
N THR A 688 5.83 18.28 26.05
CA THR A 688 6.97 17.95 25.20
C THR A 688 8.21 18.74 25.63
N ALA A 689 8.07 20.04 25.88
CA ALA A 689 9.16 20.89 26.31
C ALA A 689 9.72 20.50 27.70
N GLN A 690 8.85 20.11 28.65
CA GLN A 690 9.29 19.60 29.96
C GLN A 690 10.14 18.33 29.85
N TRP A 691 9.75 17.41 28.95
CA TRP A 691 10.52 16.20 28.67
C TRP A 691 11.87 16.53 28.00
N LEU A 692 11.88 17.40 26.98
CA LEU A 692 13.10 17.84 26.30
C LEU A 692 14.08 18.58 27.21
N ARG A 693 13.60 19.27 28.26
CA ARG A 693 14.45 19.91 29.27
C ARG A 693 14.92 18.95 30.37
N GLY A 694 14.39 17.72 30.42
CA GLY A 694 14.68 16.74 31.47
C GLY A 694 14.04 17.06 32.82
N GLU A 695 13.04 17.95 32.86
CA GLU A 695 12.24 18.27 34.07
C GLU A 695 11.30 17.12 34.43
N ARG A 696 10.81 16.39 33.41
CA ARG A 696 10.13 15.11 33.59
C ARG A 696 11.13 13.97 33.40
N ARG A 697 11.01 12.97 34.26
CA ARG A 697 11.77 11.72 34.23
C ARG A 697 10.83 10.57 34.54
N LEU A 698 11.17 9.38 34.07
CA LEU A 698 10.46 8.17 34.47
C LEU A 698 10.49 8.01 35.98
N THR A 699 9.39 7.51 36.54
CA THR A 699 9.29 7.27 37.98
C THR A 699 10.30 6.18 38.40
N PRO A 700 11.31 6.49 39.24
CA PRO A 700 12.29 5.50 39.65
C PRO A 700 11.65 4.43 40.53
N ARG A 701 11.98 3.16 40.28
CA ARG A 701 11.49 2.00 41.04
C ARG A 701 12.62 1.10 41.51
N ARG A 702 12.41 0.45 42.64
CA ARG A 702 13.32 -0.61 43.12
C ARG A 702 13.19 -1.83 42.22
N ARG A 703 14.31 -2.30 41.66
CA ARG A 703 14.37 -3.49 40.81
C ARG A 703 13.89 -4.72 41.58
N ARG A 704 13.06 -5.55 40.93
CA ARG A 704 12.63 -6.85 41.45
C ARG A 704 13.70 -7.90 41.17
N GLU A 705 13.82 -8.87 42.07
CA GLU A 705 14.67 -10.04 41.83
C GLU A 705 13.88 -11.13 41.07
N PRO A 706 14.49 -11.77 40.04
CA PRO A 706 13.88 -12.90 39.35
C PRO A 706 13.49 -14.04 40.30
N LYS A 707 12.24 -14.52 40.20
CA LYS A 707 11.74 -15.65 41.01
C LYS A 707 12.10 -17.01 40.43
N ASP A 708 12.11 -17.12 39.10
CA ASP A 708 12.48 -18.32 38.35
C ASP A 708 12.96 -17.93 36.93
N TRP A 709 13.30 -18.91 36.09
CA TRP A 709 13.85 -18.70 34.75
C TRP A 709 13.29 -19.69 33.73
N ILE A 710 12.81 -19.17 32.60
CA ILE A 710 12.60 -19.96 31.38
C ILE A 710 13.95 -20.18 30.72
N THR A 711 14.23 -21.39 30.25
CA THR A 711 15.47 -21.68 29.50
C THR A 711 15.15 -22.24 28.12
N ILE A 712 15.64 -21.56 27.09
CA ILE A 712 15.49 -21.93 25.68
C ILE A 712 16.83 -22.53 25.23
N TYR A 713 16.83 -23.80 24.82
CA TYR A 713 18.04 -24.49 24.36
C TYR A 713 18.09 -24.54 22.83
N GLY A 714 19.26 -24.25 22.28
CA GLY A 714 19.57 -24.51 20.87
C GLY A 714 18.69 -23.74 19.88
N ALA A 715 18.32 -22.49 20.19
CA ALA A 715 17.53 -21.65 19.27
C ALA A 715 18.34 -21.29 18.02
N ARG A 716 17.90 -21.79 16.85
CA ARG A 716 18.63 -21.77 15.57
C ARG A 716 17.81 -21.23 14.40
N GLU A 717 16.63 -20.67 14.66
CA GLU A 717 15.82 -20.05 13.62
C GLU A 717 16.52 -18.80 13.04
N ASN A 718 16.41 -18.60 11.73
CA ASN A 718 17.04 -17.50 10.98
C ASN A 718 18.55 -17.34 11.30
N ASN A 719 18.93 -16.25 11.96
CA ASN A 719 20.32 -15.90 12.26
C ASN A 719 20.76 -16.27 13.69
N LEU A 720 19.90 -16.91 14.50
CA LEU A 720 20.24 -17.31 15.86
C LEU A 720 21.34 -18.39 15.88
N ARG A 721 22.29 -18.26 16.81
CA ARG A 721 23.51 -19.08 16.85
C ARG A 721 23.40 -20.40 17.61
N GLY A 722 22.21 -20.78 18.10
CA GLY A 722 22.02 -21.98 18.90
C GLY A 722 22.40 -21.83 20.37
N GLU A 723 22.57 -20.60 20.85
CA GLU A 723 22.91 -20.32 22.26
C GLU A 723 21.75 -20.68 23.20
N THR A 724 22.10 -20.99 24.45
CA THR A 724 21.09 -21.21 25.51
C THR A 724 20.70 -19.87 26.11
N VAL A 725 19.41 -19.54 26.04
CA VAL A 725 18.88 -18.26 26.51
C VAL A 725 18.07 -18.46 27.78
N ARG A 726 18.33 -17.63 28.80
CA ARG A 726 17.58 -17.63 30.05
C ARG A 726 16.75 -16.35 30.17
N ILE A 727 15.45 -16.49 30.41
CA ILE A 727 14.50 -15.36 30.55
C ILE A 727 13.94 -15.37 31.98
N PRO A 728 14.07 -14.27 32.73
CA PRO A 728 13.63 -14.23 34.12
C PRO A 728 12.11 -14.14 34.25
N LEU A 729 11.57 -14.79 35.27
CA LEU A 729 10.16 -14.79 35.65
C LEU A 729 9.93 -13.95 36.92
N GLY A 730 8.75 -13.38 37.05
CA GLY A 730 8.29 -12.54 38.16
C GLY A 730 8.78 -11.10 38.10
N VAL A 731 9.26 -10.65 36.94
CA VAL A 731 9.84 -9.33 36.72
C VAL A 731 9.39 -8.74 35.38
N LEU A 732 9.67 -7.44 35.16
CA LEU A 732 9.61 -6.82 33.84
C LEU A 732 10.96 -6.98 33.13
N ALA A 733 11.03 -7.84 32.12
CA ALA A 733 12.23 -8.12 31.36
C ALA A 733 12.17 -7.49 29.96
N GLY A 734 13.28 -6.94 29.48
CA GLY A 734 13.41 -6.40 28.12
C GLY A 734 14.40 -7.18 27.27
N VAL A 735 14.11 -7.32 25.98
CA VAL A 735 15.03 -7.84 24.96
C VAL A 735 15.37 -6.70 24.00
N CYS A 736 16.65 -6.33 23.95
CA CYS A 736 17.16 -5.19 23.18
C CYS A 736 18.29 -5.58 22.23
N GLY A 737 18.77 -4.62 21.43
CA GLY A 737 19.83 -4.79 20.43
C GLY A 737 19.47 -4.20 19.07
N VAL A 738 20.45 -4.11 18.17
CA VAL A 738 20.31 -3.46 16.86
C VAL A 738 19.27 -4.11 15.94
N SER A 739 18.82 -3.40 14.91
CA SER A 739 17.85 -3.94 13.95
C SER A 739 18.39 -5.20 13.26
N GLY A 740 17.55 -6.25 13.18
CA GLY A 740 17.96 -7.53 12.60
C GLY A 740 18.86 -8.41 13.48
N SER A 741 19.13 -8.07 14.75
CA SER A 741 19.97 -8.88 15.64
C SER A 741 19.38 -10.24 16.05
N GLY A 742 18.10 -10.48 15.75
CA GLY A 742 17.39 -11.74 16.06
C GLY A 742 16.35 -11.65 17.18
N LYS A 743 16.06 -10.45 17.71
CA LYS A 743 15.12 -10.24 18.83
C LYS A 743 13.74 -10.85 18.60
N SER A 744 13.07 -10.47 17.52
CA SER A 744 11.73 -10.97 17.18
C SER A 744 11.76 -12.47 16.84
N THR A 745 12.85 -12.96 16.22
CA THR A 745 13.01 -14.39 15.95
C THR A 745 13.11 -15.21 17.23
N LEU A 746 13.84 -14.73 18.23
CA LEU A 746 13.96 -15.39 19.52
C LEU A 746 12.64 -15.33 20.31
N VAL A 747 12.05 -14.13 20.44
CA VAL A 747 10.94 -13.88 21.37
C VAL A 747 9.58 -14.18 20.75
N ILE A 748 9.34 -13.78 19.51
CA ILE A 748 8.05 -13.91 18.84
C ILE A 748 7.98 -15.22 18.08
N ASP A 749 8.91 -15.45 17.14
CA ASP A 749 8.85 -16.61 16.24
C ASP A 749 9.17 -17.93 16.95
N THR A 750 10.05 -17.91 17.96
CA THR A 750 10.46 -19.12 18.71
C THR A 750 9.66 -19.25 20.00
N LEU A 751 9.91 -18.38 20.99
CA LEU A 751 9.28 -18.49 22.32
C LEU A 751 7.76 -18.26 22.27
N GLY A 752 7.33 -17.14 21.68
CA GLY A 752 5.92 -16.74 21.62
C GLY A 752 5.05 -17.76 20.91
N ARG A 753 5.48 -18.26 19.75
CA ARG A 753 4.77 -19.32 19.03
C ARG A 753 4.75 -20.66 19.76
N THR A 754 5.79 -21.00 20.52
CA THR A 754 5.83 -22.24 21.31
C THR A 754 4.85 -22.17 22.49
N LEU A 755 4.82 -21.04 23.20
CA LEU A 755 4.05 -20.90 24.43
C LEU A 755 2.60 -20.44 24.20
N ALA A 756 2.35 -19.68 23.15
CA ALA A 756 1.04 -19.12 22.80
C ALA A 756 0.71 -19.38 21.32
N PRO A 757 0.57 -20.65 20.88
CA PRO A 757 0.28 -20.96 19.49
C PRO A 757 -1.05 -20.33 19.07
N LYS A 758 -1.03 -19.54 17.98
CA LYS A 758 -2.25 -18.97 17.40
C LYS A 758 -3.16 -20.11 16.94
N LYS A 759 -4.34 -20.26 17.56
CA LYS A 759 -5.40 -21.12 17.05
C LYS A 759 -5.87 -20.52 15.71
N GLN A 760 -5.78 -21.26 14.62
CA GLN A 760 -6.26 -20.78 13.33
C GLN A 760 -7.77 -20.49 13.43
N THR A 761 -8.15 -19.23 13.25
CA THR A 761 -9.54 -18.79 13.14
C THR A 761 -9.92 -18.69 11.67
N THR A 762 -11.23 -18.65 11.41
CA THR A 762 -11.93 -18.83 10.12
C THR A 762 -11.59 -17.85 8.98
N SER A 763 -10.49 -17.11 9.04
CA SER A 763 -10.14 -16.04 8.09
C SER A 763 -8.66 -16.10 7.74
N VAL A 764 -8.37 -16.64 6.55
CA VAL A 764 -7.14 -16.54 5.74
C VAL A 764 -5.83 -16.46 6.55
N ALA A 765 -5.22 -17.62 6.80
CA ALA A 765 -3.93 -17.71 7.49
C ALA A 765 -2.77 -17.30 6.56
N TYR A 766 -2.18 -16.13 6.83
CA TYR A 766 -0.92 -15.65 6.22
C TYR A 766 0.30 -15.93 7.11
N GLU A 767 0.13 -16.53 8.29
CA GLU A 767 1.22 -16.66 9.27
C GLU A 767 1.72 -18.11 9.42
N PRO A 768 3.05 -18.33 9.42
CA PRO A 768 3.65 -19.62 9.78
C PRO A 768 3.23 -20.00 11.21
N VAL A 769 2.67 -21.19 11.37
CA VAL A 769 2.19 -21.69 12.67
C VAL A 769 3.29 -22.36 13.49
N ALA A 770 4.34 -22.86 12.84
CA ALA A 770 5.42 -23.57 13.52
C ALA A 770 6.32 -22.58 14.30
N PRO A 771 6.72 -22.92 15.54
CA PRO A 771 7.75 -22.18 16.23
C PRO A 771 9.08 -22.32 15.47
N GLY A 772 9.93 -21.30 15.59
CA GLY A 772 11.29 -21.33 15.07
C GLY A 772 12.08 -22.52 15.58
N LEU A 773 13.06 -22.99 14.81
CA LEU A 773 13.95 -24.10 15.15
C LEU A 773 14.61 -23.90 16.52
N HIS A 774 14.33 -24.82 17.45
CA HIS A 774 14.94 -24.90 18.78
C HIS A 774 14.97 -26.36 19.25
N GLU A 775 15.75 -26.66 20.29
CA GLU A 775 15.84 -28.03 20.84
C GLU A 775 14.75 -28.32 21.84
N ARG A 776 14.62 -27.48 22.88
CA ARG A 776 13.57 -27.56 23.90
C ARG A 776 13.46 -26.27 24.70
N ILE A 777 12.32 -26.09 25.36
CA ILE A 777 12.07 -25.02 26.33
C ILE A 777 11.74 -25.65 27.69
N GLU A 778 12.47 -25.26 28.73
CA GLU A 778 12.26 -25.73 30.10
C GLU A 778 11.62 -24.63 30.97
N ARG A 779 10.81 -25.06 31.95
CA ARG A 779 10.10 -24.18 32.91
C ARG A 779 9.19 -23.14 32.24
N ALA A 780 8.57 -23.54 31.14
CA ALA A 780 7.55 -22.75 30.45
C ALA A 780 6.32 -22.52 31.36
N PRO A 781 5.81 -21.28 31.48
CA PRO A 781 4.57 -20.98 32.18
C PRO A 781 3.37 -21.66 31.52
N GLU A 782 2.38 -22.09 32.31
CA GLU A 782 1.16 -22.75 31.80
C GLU A 782 0.31 -21.84 30.92
N ARG A 783 0.38 -20.52 31.15
CA ARG A 783 -0.36 -19.51 30.41
C ARG A 783 0.60 -18.43 29.89
N ALA A 784 0.77 -18.38 28.58
CA ALA A 784 1.45 -17.29 27.90
C ALA A 784 0.48 -16.52 26.98
N ILE A 785 0.68 -15.20 26.89
CA ILE A 785 -0.11 -14.29 26.07
C ILE A 785 0.85 -13.47 25.21
N LEU A 786 0.68 -13.57 23.89
CA LEU A 786 1.42 -12.77 22.91
C LEU A 786 0.58 -11.55 22.50
N VAL A 787 1.11 -10.36 22.72
CA VAL A 787 0.47 -9.08 22.39
C VAL A 787 1.24 -8.40 21.26
N ASP A 788 0.81 -8.66 20.02
CA ASP A 788 1.37 -8.07 18.81
C ASP A 788 0.66 -6.75 18.41
N GLN A 789 1.28 -5.98 17.52
CA GLN A 789 0.73 -4.74 16.95
C GLN A 789 -0.30 -4.99 15.83
N SER A 790 -0.64 -6.26 15.53
CA SER A 790 -1.53 -6.56 14.41
C SER A 790 -2.93 -6.01 14.66
N ARG A 791 -3.57 -5.48 13.61
CA ARG A 791 -5.00 -5.11 13.66
C ARG A 791 -5.93 -6.32 13.48
N ALA A 792 -5.38 -7.54 13.44
CA ALA A 792 -6.14 -8.75 13.17
C ALA A 792 -7.15 -9.01 14.31
N GLY A 793 -8.41 -9.24 13.94
CA GLY A 793 -9.51 -9.44 14.90
C GLY A 793 -9.98 -8.16 15.62
N LEU A 794 -9.44 -6.99 15.30
CA LEU A 794 -9.88 -5.70 15.82
C LEU A 794 -10.85 -5.05 14.84
N THR A 795 -12.16 -5.13 15.13
CA THR A 795 -13.20 -4.46 14.33
C THR A 795 -13.46 -3.04 14.81
N SER A 796 -13.57 -2.84 16.13
CA SER A 796 -13.69 -1.55 16.80
C SER A 796 -13.34 -1.69 18.29
N PRO A 797 -13.02 -0.59 19.00
CA PRO A 797 -12.82 -0.62 20.45
C PRO A 797 -13.98 -1.25 21.21
N ALA A 798 -15.22 -0.91 20.85
CA ALA A 798 -16.40 -1.46 21.51
C ALA A 798 -16.58 -2.96 21.25
N ALA A 799 -16.35 -3.44 20.03
CA ALA A 799 -16.44 -4.86 19.71
C ALA A 799 -15.38 -5.66 20.48
N PHE A 800 -14.15 -5.15 20.52
CA PHE A 800 -13.02 -5.86 21.10
C PHE A 800 -13.05 -5.91 22.64
N LEU A 801 -13.51 -4.83 23.27
CA LEU A 801 -13.73 -4.78 24.73
C LEU A 801 -15.04 -5.47 25.16
N ASN A 802 -15.80 -6.06 24.24
CA ASN A 802 -17.14 -6.64 24.45
C ASN A 802 -18.21 -5.62 24.92
N LEU A 803 -18.02 -4.33 24.66
CA LEU A 803 -18.99 -3.28 24.99
C LEU A 803 -20.23 -3.33 24.09
N ASN A 804 -20.13 -3.91 22.88
CA ASN A 804 -21.25 -3.98 21.95
C ASN A 804 -22.50 -4.61 22.56
N LYS A 805 -22.32 -5.77 23.20
CA LYS A 805 -23.43 -6.51 23.82
C LYS A 805 -23.95 -5.77 25.06
N LEU A 806 -23.04 -5.34 25.94
CA LEU A 806 -23.40 -4.65 27.18
C LEU A 806 -24.24 -3.40 26.92
N LEU A 807 -23.80 -2.55 25.98
CA LEU A 807 -24.56 -1.35 25.61
C LEU A 807 -25.92 -1.69 24.97
N ARG A 808 -25.99 -2.69 24.08
CA ARG A 808 -27.27 -3.11 23.49
C ARG A 808 -28.25 -3.62 24.53
N THR A 809 -27.79 -4.43 25.48
CA THR A 809 -28.62 -4.92 26.59
C THR A 809 -29.15 -3.75 27.42
N ARG A 810 -28.30 -2.79 27.82
CA ARG A 810 -28.74 -1.61 28.58
C ARG A 810 -29.74 -0.73 27.83
N PHE A 811 -29.55 -0.54 26.53
CA PHE A 811 -30.50 0.19 25.70
C PHE A 811 -31.81 -0.58 25.49
N ALA A 812 -31.78 -1.91 25.39
CA ALA A 812 -32.98 -2.73 25.32
C ALA A 812 -33.80 -2.72 26.64
N GLU A 813 -33.12 -2.54 27.77
CA GLU A 813 -33.74 -2.40 29.11
C GLU A 813 -34.30 -0.99 29.37
N SER A 814 -34.14 -0.03 28.45
CA SER A 814 -34.60 1.35 28.66
C SER A 814 -36.11 1.51 28.53
N GLU A 815 -36.67 2.54 29.17
CA GLU A 815 -38.11 2.86 29.09
C GLU A 815 -38.56 3.09 27.64
N ASP A 816 -37.74 3.76 26.83
CA ASP A 816 -37.99 3.99 25.40
C ASP A 816 -38.07 2.68 24.60
N ALA A 817 -37.15 1.74 24.85
CA ALA A 817 -37.14 0.44 24.17
C ALA A 817 -38.39 -0.37 24.52
N HIS A 818 -38.75 -0.42 25.81
CA HIS A 818 -39.97 -1.07 26.28
C HIS A 818 -41.23 -0.44 25.68
N ALA A 819 -41.31 0.89 25.60
CA ALA A 819 -42.45 1.60 25.00
C ALA A 819 -42.61 1.31 23.49
N LEU A 820 -41.50 1.11 22.78
CA LEU A 820 -41.49 0.83 21.34
C LEU A 820 -41.57 -0.67 21.00
N GLY A 821 -41.54 -1.57 22.00
CA GLY A 821 -41.48 -3.02 21.79
C GLY A 821 -40.21 -3.49 21.09
N ILE A 822 -39.09 -2.77 21.28
CA ILE A 822 -37.80 -3.05 20.65
C ILE A 822 -36.93 -3.81 21.65
N GLY A 823 -36.52 -5.04 21.30
CA GLY A 823 -35.60 -5.86 22.09
C GLY A 823 -34.17 -5.88 21.53
N GLU A 824 -33.31 -6.69 22.17
CA GLU A 824 -31.89 -6.83 21.82
C GLU A 824 -31.69 -7.35 20.37
N ASP A 825 -32.58 -8.22 19.90
CA ASP A 825 -32.51 -8.79 18.55
C ASP A 825 -32.72 -7.73 17.46
N GLN A 826 -33.68 -6.82 17.66
CA GLN A 826 -33.97 -5.74 16.71
C GLN A 826 -32.85 -4.68 16.69
N LEU A 827 -32.26 -4.38 17.85
CA LEU A 827 -31.09 -3.48 17.96
C LEU A 827 -29.81 -4.10 17.37
N SER A 828 -29.81 -5.41 17.13
CA SER A 828 -28.66 -6.12 16.58
C SER A 828 -28.60 -6.14 15.06
N ILE A 829 -29.68 -5.73 14.38
CA ILE A 829 -29.77 -5.67 12.92
C ILE A 829 -28.81 -4.57 12.38
N PRO A 830 -27.83 -4.92 11.54
CA PRO A 830 -26.92 -3.94 10.94
C PRO A 830 -27.61 -3.12 9.84
N CYS A 831 -27.00 -2.01 9.45
CA CYS A 831 -27.41 -1.26 8.27
C CYS A 831 -27.33 -2.14 7.00
N SER A 832 -28.39 -2.14 6.19
CA SER A 832 -28.49 -2.94 4.96
C SER A 832 -27.59 -2.43 3.83
N ALA A 833 -27.34 -1.12 3.76
CA ALA A 833 -26.56 -0.52 2.68
C ALA A 833 -25.06 -0.84 2.79
N CYS A 834 -24.47 -0.62 3.97
CA CYS A 834 -23.04 -0.89 4.22
C CYS A 834 -22.78 -2.24 4.89
N SER A 835 -23.82 -3.07 5.07
CA SER A 835 -23.76 -4.33 5.84
C SER A 835 -23.18 -4.16 7.25
N GLY A 836 -23.50 -3.02 7.89
CA GLY A 836 -23.04 -2.70 9.25
C GLY A 836 -21.65 -2.09 9.35
N ASN A 837 -20.92 -1.92 8.25
CA ASN A 837 -19.56 -1.37 8.28
C ASN A 837 -19.51 0.13 8.60
N GLY A 838 -20.62 0.86 8.40
CA GLY A 838 -20.67 2.32 8.50
C GLY A 838 -20.04 3.06 7.32
N PHE A 839 -19.23 2.40 6.49
CA PHE A 839 -18.54 3.02 5.36
C PHE A 839 -18.71 2.19 4.08
N LEU A 840 -18.53 2.84 2.94
CA LEU A 840 -18.42 2.23 1.61
C LEU A 840 -16.99 2.43 1.09
N SER A 841 -16.43 1.41 0.44
CA SER A 841 -15.09 1.50 -0.19
C SER A 841 -15.26 1.85 -1.67
N LEU A 842 -14.60 2.91 -2.09
CA LEU A 842 -14.56 3.38 -3.48
C LEU A 842 -13.22 3.00 -4.08
N ASP A 843 -13.27 2.29 -5.21
CA ASP A 843 -12.09 1.99 -6.03
C ASP A 843 -11.65 3.27 -6.76
N MET A 844 -10.41 3.68 -6.53
CA MET A 844 -9.82 4.91 -7.08
C MET A 844 -8.88 4.62 -8.26
N ALA A 845 -8.94 3.40 -8.82
CA ALA A 845 -8.18 2.88 -9.96
C ALA A 845 -6.63 2.91 -9.81
N PHE A 846 -6.01 4.10 -9.83
CA PHE A 846 -4.56 4.30 -9.72
C PHE A 846 -4.13 4.87 -8.36
N LEU A 847 -5.05 5.43 -7.58
CA LEU A 847 -4.82 5.80 -6.18
C LEU A 847 -5.30 4.71 -5.22
N PRO A 848 -4.83 4.71 -3.96
CA PRO A 848 -5.40 3.83 -2.93
C PRO A 848 -6.90 4.10 -2.75
N ASP A 849 -7.69 3.02 -2.62
CA ASP A 849 -9.12 3.06 -2.35
C ASP A 849 -9.46 4.00 -1.19
N VAL A 850 -10.53 4.76 -1.35
CA VAL A 850 -11.01 5.71 -0.34
C VAL A 850 -12.29 5.17 0.31
N ARG A 851 -12.45 5.43 1.61
CA ARG A 851 -13.65 5.04 2.35
C ARG A 851 -14.50 6.26 2.63
N ILE A 852 -15.76 6.20 2.24
CA ILE A 852 -16.74 7.25 2.51
C ILE A 852 -17.77 6.79 3.55
N PRO A 853 -18.23 7.68 4.45
CA PRO A 853 -19.31 7.35 5.37
C PRO A 853 -20.57 6.93 4.60
N CYS A 854 -21.24 5.88 5.06
CA CYS A 854 -22.49 5.43 4.48
C CYS A 854 -23.60 6.44 4.82
N GLU A 855 -24.20 7.05 3.80
CA GLU A 855 -25.26 8.04 3.92
C GLU A 855 -26.50 7.49 4.64
N THR A 856 -26.87 6.23 4.38
CA THR A 856 -28.07 5.60 4.96
C THR A 856 -28.03 5.49 6.49
N CYS A 857 -26.85 5.27 7.06
CA CYS A 857 -26.68 5.14 8.51
C CYS A 857 -25.87 6.29 9.11
N LEU A 858 -25.54 7.32 8.32
CA LEU A 858 -24.68 8.44 8.72
C LEU A 858 -23.37 7.98 9.36
N GLY A 859 -22.72 6.98 8.75
CA GLY A 859 -21.48 6.43 9.26
C GLY A 859 -21.61 5.47 10.46
N SER A 860 -22.81 5.27 11.00
CA SER A 860 -22.97 4.53 12.27
C SER A 860 -22.96 3.01 12.14
N GLY A 861 -23.33 2.46 10.98
CA GLY A 861 -23.49 1.02 10.77
C GLY A 861 -24.75 0.42 11.40
N PHE A 862 -25.54 1.21 12.14
CA PHE A 862 -26.77 0.74 12.80
C PHE A 862 -28.01 0.86 11.91
N SER A 863 -29.04 0.07 12.24
CA SER A 863 -30.35 0.19 11.61
C SER A 863 -31.05 1.50 12.01
N PRO A 864 -31.96 2.03 11.17
CA PRO A 864 -32.77 3.20 11.51
C PRO A 864 -33.58 3.05 12.82
N LEU A 865 -33.94 1.81 13.20
CA LEU A 865 -34.64 1.53 14.47
C LEU A 865 -33.79 1.88 15.69
N SER A 866 -32.47 1.69 15.61
CA SER A 866 -31.54 1.95 16.71
C SER A 866 -31.51 3.44 17.09
N TRP A 867 -31.84 4.34 16.16
CA TRP A 867 -31.92 5.79 16.40
C TRP A 867 -33.13 6.21 17.23
N LYS A 868 -34.16 5.35 17.35
CA LYS A 868 -35.39 5.65 18.09
C LYS A 868 -35.30 5.38 19.58
N VAL A 869 -34.40 4.47 19.99
CA VAL A 869 -34.22 4.10 21.39
C VAL A 869 -33.18 5.01 22.02
N ARG A 870 -33.56 5.75 23.07
CA ARG A 870 -32.63 6.61 23.81
C ARG A 870 -32.43 6.12 25.25
N LEU A 871 -31.25 6.42 25.77
CA LEU A 871 -30.85 6.21 27.16
C LEU A 871 -29.90 7.35 27.54
N ASN A 872 -30.12 7.99 28.70
CA ASN A 872 -29.36 9.17 29.14
C ASN A 872 -29.34 10.31 28.08
N GLY A 873 -30.45 10.47 27.34
CA GLY A 873 -30.60 11.50 26.30
C GLY A 873 -29.94 11.19 24.95
N LEU A 874 -29.19 10.09 24.83
CA LEU A 874 -28.49 9.69 23.61
C LEU A 874 -29.16 8.48 22.97
N ALA A 875 -29.23 8.46 21.64
CA ALA A 875 -29.58 7.25 20.89
C ALA A 875 -28.43 6.24 20.87
N LEU A 876 -28.73 4.96 20.66
CA LEU A 876 -27.70 3.91 20.62
C LEU A 876 -26.56 4.24 19.63
N PRO A 877 -26.83 4.62 18.37
CA PRO A 877 -25.76 4.97 17.43
C PRO A 877 -24.91 6.17 17.85
N GLU A 878 -25.49 7.10 18.63
CA GLU A 878 -24.79 8.28 19.17
C GLU A 878 -23.86 7.88 20.31
N ALA A 879 -24.29 6.99 21.22
CA ALA A 879 -23.44 6.45 22.28
C ALA A 879 -22.20 5.74 21.71
N PHE A 880 -22.36 5.00 20.61
CA PHE A 880 -21.23 4.39 19.89
C PHE A 880 -20.32 5.41 19.19
N GLY A 881 -20.81 6.62 18.93
CA GLY A 881 -20.04 7.75 18.41
C GLY A 881 -19.27 8.53 19.47
N LYS A 882 -19.41 8.19 20.75
CA LYS A 882 -18.72 8.83 21.87
C LYS A 882 -17.37 8.19 22.17
N THR A 883 -16.51 8.95 22.83
CA THR A 883 -15.22 8.49 23.34
C THR A 883 -15.38 7.55 24.54
N ILE A 884 -14.35 6.77 24.83
CA ILE A 884 -14.30 5.91 26.03
C ILE A 884 -14.47 6.75 27.31
N ASP A 885 -13.85 7.93 27.38
CA ASP A 885 -13.98 8.85 28.53
C ASP A 885 -15.40 9.36 28.71
N GLU A 886 -16.06 9.79 27.63
CA GLU A 886 -17.46 10.24 27.68
C GLU A 886 -18.39 9.12 28.15
N ILE A 887 -18.22 7.91 27.63
CA ILE A 887 -19.08 6.77 28.02
C ILE A 887 -18.81 6.32 29.46
N ALA A 888 -17.56 6.34 29.91
CA ALA A 888 -17.24 6.05 31.31
C ALA A 888 -17.91 7.05 32.26
N ASN A 889 -17.94 8.34 31.89
CA ASN A 889 -18.62 9.37 32.67
C ASN A 889 -20.15 9.20 32.67
N LEU A 890 -20.74 8.92 31.50
CA LEU A 890 -22.19 8.72 31.35
C LEU A 890 -22.73 7.50 32.09
N PHE A 891 -21.93 6.44 32.19
CA PHE A 891 -22.31 5.17 32.83
C PHE A 891 -21.53 4.91 34.13
N SER A 892 -21.22 5.97 34.88
CA SER A 892 -20.45 5.92 36.13
C SER A 892 -21.04 5.03 37.24
N GLY A 893 -22.33 4.65 37.15
CA GLY A 893 -22.99 3.73 38.08
C GLY A 893 -22.98 2.25 37.68
N ASP A 894 -22.49 1.90 36.47
CA ASP A 894 -22.50 0.52 35.96
C ASP A 894 -21.08 -0.09 36.00
N GLU A 895 -20.80 -0.90 37.02
CA GLU A 895 -19.48 -1.53 37.20
C GLU A 895 -19.08 -2.46 36.03
N ASP A 896 -20.06 -3.11 35.38
CA ASP A 896 -19.80 -4.03 34.27
C ASP A 896 -19.31 -3.28 33.02
N LEU A 897 -19.84 -2.07 32.79
CA LEU A 897 -19.37 -1.17 31.74
C LEU A 897 -18.07 -0.46 32.13
N LEU A 898 -17.94 -0.01 33.38
CA LEU A 898 -16.77 0.75 33.82
C LEU A 898 -15.48 -0.05 33.82
N ARG A 899 -15.53 -1.34 34.16
CA ARG A 899 -14.33 -2.18 34.23
C ARG A 899 -13.54 -2.21 32.90
N PRO A 900 -14.12 -2.53 31.74
CA PRO A 900 -13.43 -2.46 30.45
C PRO A 900 -13.05 -1.04 30.01
N LEU A 901 -13.86 -0.03 30.32
CA LEU A 901 -13.57 1.37 29.98
C LEU A 901 -12.35 1.89 30.76
N LYS A 902 -12.30 1.64 32.08
CA LYS A 902 -11.19 2.03 32.94
C LYS A 902 -9.88 1.35 32.55
N ALA A 903 -9.94 0.08 32.17
CA ALA A 903 -8.76 -0.61 31.65
C ALA A 903 -8.21 0.04 30.37
N ALA A 904 -9.07 0.56 29.50
CA ALA A 904 -8.66 1.33 28.32
C ALA A 904 -8.15 2.73 28.68
N GLN A 905 -8.73 3.40 29.68
CA GLN A 905 -8.24 4.68 30.21
C GLN A 905 -6.84 4.56 30.82
N ASP A 906 -6.59 3.49 31.58
CA ASP A 906 -5.30 3.22 32.24
C ASP A 906 -4.15 3.10 31.25
N VAL A 907 -4.41 2.58 30.04
CA VAL A 907 -3.42 2.51 28.94
C VAL A 907 -3.42 3.76 28.05
N GLY A 908 -4.18 4.80 28.40
CA GLY A 908 -4.22 6.08 27.70
C GLY A 908 -5.13 6.12 26.46
N LEU A 909 -6.08 5.20 26.32
CA LEU A 909 -7.00 5.12 25.17
C LEU A 909 -8.37 5.77 25.40
N GLY A 910 -8.51 6.59 26.45
CA GLY A 910 -9.77 7.27 26.78
C GLY A 910 -10.38 8.09 25.64
N TYR A 911 -9.53 8.60 24.74
CA TYR A 911 -9.93 9.39 23.58
C TYR A 911 -10.51 8.58 22.41
N LEU A 912 -10.36 7.25 22.39
CA LEU A 912 -10.84 6.44 21.27
C LEU A 912 -12.37 6.46 21.23
N VAL A 913 -12.91 6.60 20.03
CA VAL A 913 -14.36 6.50 19.79
C VAL A 913 -14.77 5.03 19.75
N LEU A 914 -15.86 4.67 20.43
CA LEU A 914 -16.30 3.27 20.57
C LEU A 914 -16.50 2.55 19.23
N ARG A 915 -17.07 3.23 18.23
CA ARG A 915 -17.27 2.71 16.87
C ARG A 915 -16.11 2.97 15.92
N GLN A 916 -14.99 3.55 16.39
CA GLN A 916 -13.83 3.81 15.53
C GLN A 916 -13.43 2.51 14.84
N PRO A 917 -13.36 2.48 13.50
CA PRO A 917 -13.02 1.27 12.79
C PRO A 917 -11.60 0.81 13.15
N GLY A 918 -11.40 -0.50 13.31
CA GLY A 918 -10.12 -1.05 13.75
C GLY A 918 -8.96 -0.81 12.77
N TYR A 919 -9.26 -0.57 11.50
CA TYR A 919 -8.26 -0.16 10.51
C TYR A 919 -7.76 1.28 10.72
N ALA A 920 -8.56 2.15 11.34
CA ALA A 920 -8.21 3.53 11.62
C ALA A 920 -7.47 3.68 12.95
N LEU A 921 -7.27 2.59 13.70
CA LEU A 921 -6.47 2.58 14.92
C LEU A 921 -4.98 2.53 14.54
N SER A 922 -4.14 3.35 15.13
CA SER A 922 -2.68 3.20 15.00
C SER A 922 -2.22 1.83 15.53
N GLY A 923 -1.05 1.35 15.10
CA GLY A 923 -0.49 0.09 15.62
C GLY A 923 -0.35 0.09 17.14
N GLY A 924 0.07 1.22 17.72
CA GLY A 924 0.18 1.41 19.17
C GLY A 924 -1.17 1.48 19.88
N GLU A 925 -2.21 2.05 19.27
CA GLU A 925 -3.59 1.98 19.80
C GLU A 925 -4.13 0.56 19.80
N ALA A 926 -3.98 -0.17 18.70
CA ALA A 926 -4.39 -1.57 18.58
C ALA A 926 -3.73 -2.45 19.65
N GLN A 927 -2.43 -2.24 19.88
CA GLN A 927 -1.68 -2.98 20.90
C GLN A 927 -2.12 -2.62 22.31
N ARG A 928 -2.22 -1.33 22.65
CA ARG A 928 -2.71 -0.87 23.97
C ARG A 928 -4.12 -1.37 24.27
N LEU A 929 -4.97 -1.47 23.25
CA LEU A 929 -6.33 -2.00 23.39
C LEU A 929 -6.32 -3.50 23.74
N LYS A 930 -5.38 -4.27 23.19
CA LYS A 930 -5.13 -5.67 23.60
C LYS A 930 -4.64 -5.78 25.04
N ILE A 931 -3.75 -4.88 25.47
CA ILE A 931 -3.29 -4.80 26.86
C ILE A 931 -4.48 -4.49 27.78
N ALA A 932 -5.28 -3.47 27.45
CA ALA A 932 -6.48 -3.12 28.18
C ALA A 932 -7.43 -4.32 28.35
N ARG A 933 -7.62 -5.09 27.27
CA ARG A 933 -8.45 -6.29 27.30
C ARG A 933 -7.94 -7.34 28.28
N GLU A 934 -6.62 -7.55 28.39
CA GLU A 934 -6.08 -8.47 29.39
C GLU A 934 -6.21 -7.93 30.81
N LEU A 935 -6.10 -6.62 31.04
CA LEU A 935 -6.38 -5.99 32.35
C LEU A 935 -7.83 -6.18 32.80
N THR A 936 -8.78 -6.32 31.86
CA THR A 936 -10.17 -6.63 32.23
C THR A 936 -10.34 -8.03 32.82
N ARG A 937 -9.41 -8.96 32.57
CA ARG A 937 -9.47 -10.34 33.04
C ARG A 937 -8.72 -10.44 34.37
N LYS A 938 -9.26 -11.18 35.35
CA LYS A 938 -8.45 -11.58 36.51
C LYS A 938 -7.40 -12.57 36.00
N ALA A 939 -6.16 -12.11 35.84
CA ALA A 939 -5.08 -12.99 35.43
C ALA A 939 -4.77 -13.97 36.58
N PRO A 940 -4.70 -15.29 36.33
CA PRO A 940 -4.20 -16.21 37.33
C PRO A 940 -2.72 -15.88 37.62
N PRO A 941 -2.25 -16.03 38.87
CA PRO A 941 -0.84 -15.90 39.22
C PRO A 941 0.02 -16.78 38.31
N GLY A 942 1.17 -16.27 37.83
CA GLY A 942 2.05 -17.01 36.92
C GLY A 942 1.78 -16.82 35.42
N SER A 943 0.90 -15.89 35.04
CA SER A 943 0.70 -15.53 33.63
C SER A 943 1.94 -14.85 33.03
N PHE A 944 2.33 -15.23 31.81
CA PHE A 944 3.47 -14.69 31.08
C PHE A 944 3.03 -13.86 29.87
N TYR A 945 3.41 -12.59 29.83
CA TYR A 945 3.04 -11.65 28.77
C TYR A 945 4.24 -11.35 27.89
N ILE A 946 4.09 -11.50 26.58
CA ILE A 946 5.11 -11.19 25.58
C ILE A 946 4.59 -10.03 24.74
N LEU A 947 5.29 -8.90 24.73
CA LEU A 947 4.93 -7.71 23.98
C LEU A 947 6.00 -7.37 22.95
N ASP A 948 5.58 -7.14 21.71
CA ASP A 948 6.46 -6.76 20.60
C ASP A 948 6.41 -5.25 20.38
N GLU A 949 7.52 -4.57 20.66
CA GLU A 949 7.72 -3.12 20.51
C GLU A 949 6.55 -2.26 21.05
N PRO A 950 6.19 -2.36 22.35
CA PRO A 950 4.98 -1.74 22.86
C PRO A 950 5.00 -0.21 22.89
N THR A 951 6.16 0.44 22.77
CA THR A 951 6.30 1.90 22.82
C THR A 951 6.31 2.58 21.46
N VAL A 952 6.06 1.84 20.39
CA VAL A 952 6.07 2.38 19.04
C VAL A 952 5.01 3.46 18.84
N GLY A 953 5.45 4.61 18.32
CA GLY A 953 4.58 5.76 18.04
C GLY A 953 4.02 6.44 19.27
N GLN A 954 4.67 6.27 20.42
CA GLN A 954 4.23 6.85 21.68
C GLN A 954 5.09 8.04 22.08
N HIS A 955 4.43 9.09 22.54
CA HIS A 955 5.10 10.19 23.21
C HIS A 955 5.68 9.71 24.55
N LEU A 956 6.75 10.36 25.04
CA LEU A 956 7.43 9.99 26.30
C LEU A 956 6.47 9.86 27.50
N GLU A 957 5.47 10.74 27.57
CA GLU A 957 4.39 10.66 28.57
C GLU A 957 3.57 9.38 28.49
N ASP A 958 3.24 8.93 27.27
CA ASP A 958 2.46 7.70 27.04
C ASP A 958 3.32 6.46 27.35
N VAL A 959 4.64 6.54 27.10
CA VAL A 959 5.62 5.51 27.48
C VAL A 959 5.69 5.32 29.00
N ASP A 960 5.72 6.40 29.78
CA ASP A 960 5.72 6.32 31.25
C ASP A 960 4.43 5.70 31.81
N ARG A 961 3.27 6.06 31.23
CA ARG A 961 1.97 5.45 31.56
C ARG A 961 1.97 3.96 31.26
N LEU A 962 2.41 3.58 30.06
CA LEU A 962 2.51 2.18 29.66
C LEU A 962 3.44 1.39 30.59
N ALA A 963 4.63 1.91 30.90
CA ALA A 963 5.54 1.29 31.84
C ALA A 963 4.88 1.06 33.21
N SER A 964 4.12 2.04 33.70
CA SER A 964 3.37 1.92 34.96
C SER A 964 2.32 0.80 34.93
N VAL A 965 1.62 0.63 33.80
CA VAL A 965 0.67 -0.48 33.59
C VAL A 965 1.38 -1.83 33.55
N LEU A 966 2.50 -1.94 32.83
CA LEU A 966 3.26 -3.20 32.74
C LEU A 966 3.79 -3.63 34.11
N HIS A 967 4.26 -2.68 34.92
CA HIS A 967 4.65 -2.97 36.30
C HIS A 967 3.47 -3.45 37.15
N ARG A 968 2.27 -2.92 36.96
CA ARG A 968 1.06 -3.38 37.68
C ARG A 968 0.77 -4.86 37.38
N LEU A 969 0.92 -5.29 36.12
CA LEU A 969 0.78 -6.70 35.73
C LEU A 969 1.81 -7.60 36.44
N VAL A 970 3.03 -7.12 36.65
CA VAL A 970 4.06 -7.84 37.41
C VAL A 970 3.71 -7.88 38.91
N ASP A 971 3.23 -6.77 39.47
CA ASP A 971 2.83 -6.68 40.88
C ASP A 971 1.65 -7.60 41.22
N GLU A 972 0.74 -7.85 40.26
CA GLU A 972 -0.36 -8.82 40.36
C GLU A 972 0.11 -10.29 40.25
N GLY A 973 1.42 -10.54 40.13
CA GLY A 973 2.02 -11.87 40.08
C GLY A 973 2.24 -12.41 38.66
N GLY A 974 2.15 -11.55 37.65
CA GLY A 974 2.53 -11.86 36.27
C GLY A 974 4.04 -11.75 36.01
N SER A 975 4.45 -12.12 34.80
CA SER A 975 5.79 -11.93 34.27
C SER A 975 5.67 -11.27 32.89
N VAL A 976 6.43 -10.20 32.63
CA VAL A 976 6.29 -9.42 31.40
C VAL A 976 7.62 -9.39 30.66
N LEU A 977 7.62 -9.81 29.40
CA LEU A 977 8.74 -9.74 28.49
C LEU A 977 8.42 -8.77 27.35
N VAL A 978 9.23 -7.72 27.19
CA VAL A 978 9.10 -6.75 26.09
C VAL A 978 10.26 -6.88 25.12
N VAL A 979 9.99 -6.89 23.82
CA VAL A 979 11.01 -6.64 22.78
C VAL A 979 11.00 -5.15 22.51
N GLU A 980 12.11 -4.44 22.74
CA GLU A 980 12.06 -2.99 22.66
C GLU A 980 13.41 -2.34 22.31
N HIS A 981 13.32 -1.15 21.72
CA HIS A 981 14.41 -0.24 21.36
C HIS A 981 14.40 1.06 22.17
N HIS A 982 13.22 1.49 22.65
CA HIS A 982 13.03 2.73 23.38
C HIS A 982 13.73 2.70 24.75
N THR A 983 14.75 3.54 24.88
CA THR A 983 15.67 3.59 26.02
C THR A 983 14.98 3.82 27.36
N HIS A 984 13.93 4.63 27.40
CA HIS A 984 13.15 4.88 28.61
C HIS A 984 12.45 3.60 29.12
N LEU A 985 11.76 2.84 28.27
CA LEU A 985 11.13 1.59 28.72
C LEU A 985 12.19 0.55 29.12
N LEU A 986 13.30 0.46 28.37
CA LEU A 986 14.43 -0.41 28.74
C LEU A 986 15.02 -0.04 30.10
N ALA A 987 15.15 1.25 30.41
CA ALA A 987 15.61 1.74 31.73
C ALA A 987 14.60 1.44 32.86
N SER A 988 13.32 1.25 32.54
CA SER A 988 12.28 0.87 33.50
C SER A 988 12.25 -0.63 33.81
N CYS A 989 12.88 -1.46 32.96
CA CYS A 989 12.92 -2.92 33.15
C CYS A 989 13.74 -3.32 34.39
N ASP A 990 13.42 -4.48 34.95
CA ASP A 990 14.16 -5.12 36.04
C ASP A 990 15.39 -5.89 35.51
N TRP A 991 15.26 -6.46 34.31
CA TRP A 991 16.30 -7.25 33.63
C TRP A 991 16.29 -6.99 32.14
N LEU A 992 17.44 -7.02 31.50
CA LEU A 992 17.60 -6.83 30.06
C LEU A 992 18.47 -7.95 29.47
N ILE A 993 18.18 -8.33 28.23
CA ILE A 993 18.94 -9.29 27.42
C ILE A 993 19.23 -8.62 26.08
N GLU A 994 20.51 -8.43 25.76
CA GLU A 994 20.92 -7.75 24.54
C GLU A 994 21.44 -8.73 23.49
N LEU A 995 20.85 -8.69 22.30
CA LEU A 995 21.30 -9.45 21.13
C LEU A 995 22.16 -8.60 20.19
N GLY A 996 23.21 -9.18 19.65
CA GLY A 996 24.09 -8.52 18.68
C GLY A 996 25.28 -9.41 18.30
N PRO A 997 26.46 -8.82 18.02
CA PRO A 997 26.78 -7.39 18.04
C PRO A 997 26.19 -6.58 16.86
N GLY A 998 25.83 -7.24 15.76
CA GLY A 998 25.25 -6.62 14.56
C GLY A 998 23.86 -7.16 14.21
N GLY A 999 23.36 -6.76 13.03
CA GLY A 999 22.14 -7.30 12.43
C GLY A 999 22.44 -8.42 11.42
N GLY A 1000 21.47 -9.31 11.19
CA GLY A 1000 21.59 -10.36 10.17
C GLY A 1000 22.71 -11.37 10.49
N PRO A 1001 23.62 -11.67 9.56
CA PRO A 1001 24.69 -12.66 9.78
C PRO A 1001 25.59 -12.35 10.99
N GLU A 1002 25.78 -11.07 11.33
CA GLU A 1002 26.60 -10.66 12.48
C GLU A 1002 25.82 -10.63 13.81
N GLY A 1003 24.53 -10.97 13.78
CA GLY A 1003 23.66 -11.07 14.95
C GLY A 1003 23.46 -12.49 15.45
N GLY A 1004 22.45 -12.64 16.32
CA GLY A 1004 21.97 -13.93 16.81
C GLY A 1004 22.68 -14.49 18.05
N SER A 1005 23.58 -13.71 18.65
CA SER A 1005 24.27 -14.03 19.91
C SER A 1005 23.84 -13.10 21.03
N ILE A 1006 23.84 -13.60 22.27
CA ILE A 1006 23.64 -12.78 23.47
C ILE A 1006 24.96 -12.13 23.85
N ILE A 1007 25.03 -10.81 23.73
CA ILE A 1007 26.25 -10.06 24.02
C ILE A 1007 26.29 -9.50 25.45
N ALA A 1008 25.12 -9.32 26.07
CA ALA A 1008 25.01 -8.92 27.47
C ALA A 1008 23.66 -9.35 28.07
N SER A 1009 23.63 -9.57 29.38
CA SER A 1009 22.42 -9.87 30.15
C SER A 1009 22.60 -9.40 31.59
N GLY A 1010 21.64 -8.68 32.15
CA GLY A 1010 21.76 -8.09 33.48
C GLY A 1010 20.71 -7.01 33.75
N SER A 1011 20.86 -6.26 34.85
CA SER A 1011 20.05 -5.07 35.06
C SER A 1011 20.38 -3.96 34.05
N PRO A 1012 19.50 -2.97 33.84
CA PRO A 1012 19.79 -1.83 32.98
C PRO A 1012 21.10 -1.12 33.32
N GLU A 1013 21.44 -1.01 34.60
CA GLU A 1013 22.67 -0.38 35.08
C GLU A 1013 23.91 -1.20 34.70
N ASN A 1014 23.83 -2.53 34.74
CA ASN A 1014 24.91 -3.41 34.31
C ASN A 1014 25.18 -3.29 32.81
N ILE A 1015 24.13 -3.24 31.99
CA ILE A 1015 24.27 -3.05 30.54
C ILE A 1015 24.75 -1.64 30.23
N ALA A 1016 24.27 -0.61 30.94
CA ALA A 1016 24.76 0.76 30.79
C ALA A 1016 26.26 0.88 31.09
N ALA A 1017 26.77 0.15 32.09
CA ALA A 1017 28.20 0.10 32.43
C ALA A 1017 29.06 -0.66 31.41
N GLY A 1018 28.45 -1.49 30.56
CA GLY A 1018 29.13 -2.27 29.53
C GLY A 1018 29.55 -1.46 28.29
N SER A 1019 29.97 -2.19 27.27
CA SER A 1019 30.40 -1.67 25.97
C SER A 1019 29.57 -2.26 24.82
N THR A 1020 28.26 -2.39 25.00
CA THR A 1020 27.34 -2.86 23.98
C THR A 1020 26.80 -1.70 23.14
N PRO A 1021 26.17 -1.95 21.98
CA PRO A 1021 25.51 -0.92 21.19
C PRO A 1021 24.45 -0.12 21.99
N THR A 1022 23.77 -0.74 22.95
CA THR A 1022 22.73 -0.08 23.76
C THR A 1022 23.32 0.71 24.95
N SER A 1023 24.51 0.35 25.45
CA SER A 1023 25.13 0.96 26.65
C SER A 1023 25.20 2.49 26.66
N PRO A 1024 25.61 3.20 25.57
CA PRO A 1024 25.74 4.66 25.59
C PRO A 1024 24.41 5.37 25.83
N TYR A 1025 23.34 4.88 25.21
CA TYR A 1025 22.01 5.49 25.27
C TYR A 1025 21.31 5.21 26.60
N LEU A 1026 21.49 4.00 27.15
CA LEU A 1026 21.01 3.69 28.51
C LEU A 1026 21.72 4.54 29.57
N ARG A 1027 23.02 4.80 29.41
CA ARG A 1027 23.76 5.70 30.32
C ARG A 1027 23.22 7.11 30.34
N GLU A 1028 22.73 7.61 29.21
CA GLU A 1028 22.17 8.96 29.12
C GLU A 1028 20.85 9.06 29.87
N VAL A 1029 19.96 8.08 29.70
CA VAL A 1029 18.63 8.07 30.34
C VAL A 1029 18.70 7.76 31.85
N LEU A 1030 19.70 7.01 32.30
CA LEU A 1030 19.88 6.67 33.72
C LEU A 1030 20.59 7.78 34.55
N ARG A 1031 21.08 8.86 33.91
CA ARG A 1031 21.64 10.05 34.58
C ARG A 1031 20.53 11.02 34.98
#